data_AF-A0A087BMH4-F1
#
_entry.id   AF-A0A087BMH4-F1
#
_cell.length_a   1.000
_cell.length_b   1.000
_cell.length_c   1.000
_cell.angle_alpha   90.00
_cell.angle_beta   90.00
_cell.angle_gamma   90.00
#
_symmetry.space_group_name_H-M   'P 1'
#
loop_
_entity.id
_entity.type
_entity.pdbx_description
1 polymer ?
#
loop_
_entity_poly.entity_id
_entity_poly.type
_entity_poly.pdbx_seq_one_letter_code
_entity_poly.pdbx_strand_id
1 'polypeptide(L)'
;MSDEHNDANLVKPTPDEIRAQAEAEVDALVGRAQEALTAFEALNQEQVDRIVAKASIAALNKHLVLAKMAVDETGRGLVEDKATKNIFACEHVTNYLANQRTVGVIRSDDVLGIDEIAEPVGVVAGVTPVTNPTSTAIFKSLIALKTRCPIIFGFHPFAQKSSSEAARIVRDAAVAAGAPENCIQWIEHPSIDATGALMKHPGVATILATGGPGMVKAAYTSGKPALGVGPGNAPAYVDADVDVARAANDLILSKHFDYGMICATEQAIIARKEVYTPLVRELKRRKAYFVNDEEKAKLEQYMFGCVSYSGKTPKLNSAVPGKSPQFIAHAAGFDVPEDVTILAAECKEVGENEPLTMEKLAPVQAVLKAEDKEQGFEMCEQMLVHGAGHTAAIHTNDEDLVREYGLRMHACRIIWNSPSSLGGIGDIYNAIAPSLTLGCGSYGGNSVSGNVQAVNLINIKRIARRNNNMQWFKIPAKTYFEPNAIRYLRDMYGIERAVIVCDKVMEQLGIVDKIIDQLRARHNRVTFRIIDYVEPEPSVETVERGASMMRDEFEPDTIIAVGGDPPWTRRRSCGCCTSGRRSRSRMSGRSSSTSANARSRFRRWARRPSSCASRRPRERVPRSRRSPSSPITRPDTSTRSPITR
;
A
#
# COMPACT_ATOMS: atom_id res chain seq x y z
N MET A 1 -9.63 -76.78 17.18
CA MET A 1 -9.38 -76.17 15.86
C MET A 1 -8.94 -74.73 16.11
N SER A 2 -8.04 -74.20 15.30
CA SER A 2 -7.40 -72.91 15.52
C SER A 2 -8.00 -71.85 14.61
N ASP A 3 -8.70 -70.87 15.18
CA ASP A 3 -9.11 -69.66 14.46
C ASP A 3 -7.95 -68.66 14.51
N GLU A 4 -7.26 -68.51 13.38
CA GLU A 4 -6.10 -67.62 13.25
C GLU A 4 -6.53 -66.15 13.34
N HIS A 5 -5.90 -65.39 14.24
CA HIS A 5 -6.01 -63.94 14.24
C HIS A 5 -5.28 -63.39 13.01
N ASN A 6 -6.03 -63.03 11.97
CA ASN A 6 -5.51 -62.32 10.81
C ASN A 6 -5.25 -60.84 11.15
N ASP A 7 -4.25 -60.61 12.00
CA ASP A 7 -3.86 -59.30 12.49
C ASP A 7 -3.10 -58.54 11.38
N ALA A 8 -3.88 -57.90 10.51
CA ALA A 8 -3.38 -57.31 9.27
C ALA A 8 -2.45 -56.11 9.56
N ASN A 9 -1.14 -56.34 9.40
CA ASN A 9 -0.10 -55.31 9.50
C ASN A 9 -0.46 -54.04 8.71
N LEU A 10 -0.91 -53.00 9.42
CA LEU A 10 -1.12 -51.67 8.87
C LEU A 10 0.24 -51.04 8.56
N VAL A 11 0.72 -51.28 7.34
CA VAL A 11 1.94 -50.66 6.79
C VAL A 11 1.78 -49.14 6.89
N LYS A 12 2.67 -48.49 7.64
CA LYS A 12 2.68 -47.03 7.76
C LYS A 12 3.03 -46.42 6.39
N PRO A 13 2.29 -45.41 5.91
CA PRO A 13 2.55 -44.81 4.61
C PRO A 13 3.96 -44.21 4.55
N THR A 14 4.58 -44.32 3.39
CA THR A 14 5.90 -43.76 3.10
C THR A 14 5.87 -42.22 3.04
N PRO A 15 7.02 -41.52 3.19
CA PRO A 15 7.06 -40.06 3.08
C PRO A 15 6.52 -39.51 1.76
N ASP A 16 6.72 -40.23 0.65
CA ASP A 16 6.18 -39.83 -0.66
C ASP A 16 4.66 -40.03 -0.76
N GLU A 17 4.11 -41.07 -0.14
CA GLU A 17 2.65 -41.26 -0.04
C GLU A 17 2.00 -40.19 0.86
N ILE A 18 2.64 -39.83 1.98
CA ILE A 18 2.18 -38.75 2.86
C ILE A 18 2.17 -37.41 2.10
N ARG A 19 3.22 -37.12 1.32
CA ARG A 19 3.25 -35.91 0.48
C ARG A 19 2.18 -35.95 -0.61
N ALA A 20 2.00 -37.08 -1.30
CA ALA A 20 0.97 -37.22 -2.34
C ALA A 20 -0.46 -37.08 -1.78
N GLN A 21 -0.72 -37.58 -0.57
CA GLN A 21 -2.00 -37.38 0.14
C GLN A 21 -2.22 -35.90 0.49
N ALA A 22 -1.19 -35.22 0.99
CA ALA A 22 -1.22 -33.79 1.30
C ALA A 22 -1.42 -32.91 0.05
N GLU A 23 -0.77 -33.25 -1.06
CA GLU A 23 -0.95 -32.60 -2.36
C GLU A 23 -2.39 -32.82 -2.88
N ALA A 24 -2.91 -34.05 -2.83
CA ALA A 24 -4.29 -34.36 -3.25
C ALA A 24 -5.38 -33.67 -2.40
N GLU A 25 -5.18 -33.52 -1.10
CA GLU A 25 -6.10 -32.75 -0.24
C GLU A 25 -6.13 -31.27 -0.66
N VAL A 26 -4.95 -30.68 -0.91
CA VAL A 26 -4.80 -29.29 -1.38
C VAL A 26 -5.42 -29.07 -2.75
N ASP A 27 -5.18 -29.96 -3.71
CA ASP A 27 -5.77 -29.88 -5.06
C ASP A 27 -7.30 -29.87 -4.99
N ALA A 28 -7.89 -30.73 -4.15
CA ALA A 28 -9.33 -30.79 -3.94
C ALA A 28 -9.90 -29.53 -3.23
N LEU A 29 -9.18 -28.99 -2.24
CA LEU A 29 -9.51 -27.72 -1.58
C LEU A 29 -9.50 -26.55 -2.59
N VAL A 30 -8.47 -26.47 -3.45
CA VAL A 30 -8.34 -25.37 -4.43
C VAL A 30 -9.31 -25.50 -5.59
N GLY A 31 -9.64 -26.72 -6.04
CA GLY A 31 -10.69 -26.94 -7.04
C GLY A 31 -12.03 -26.31 -6.61
N ARG A 32 -12.51 -26.66 -5.41
CA ARG A 32 -13.73 -26.09 -4.84
C ARG A 32 -13.62 -24.57 -4.56
N ALA A 33 -12.42 -24.09 -4.24
CA ALA A 33 -12.18 -22.66 -4.07
C ALA A 33 -12.28 -21.88 -5.40
N GLN A 34 -11.86 -22.46 -6.53
CA GLN A 34 -12.02 -21.83 -7.85
C GLN A 34 -13.50 -21.78 -8.31
N GLU A 35 -14.29 -22.79 -7.98
CA GLU A 35 -15.75 -22.76 -8.15
C GLU A 35 -16.40 -21.66 -7.29
N ALA A 36 -15.99 -21.56 -6.02
CA ALA A 36 -16.42 -20.49 -5.12
C ALA A 36 -16.01 -19.09 -5.60
N LEU A 37 -14.84 -18.94 -6.23
CA LEU A 37 -14.37 -17.67 -6.81
C LEU A 37 -15.30 -17.21 -7.94
N THR A 38 -15.63 -18.10 -8.87
CA THR A 38 -16.58 -17.81 -9.97
C THR A 38 -17.97 -17.43 -9.43
N ALA A 39 -18.47 -18.13 -8.42
CA ALA A 39 -19.74 -17.80 -7.78
C ALA A 39 -19.72 -16.44 -7.05
N PHE A 40 -18.56 -16.06 -6.50
CA PHE A 40 -18.33 -14.78 -5.83
C PHE A 40 -18.37 -13.57 -6.76
N GLU A 41 -18.01 -13.72 -8.05
CA GLU A 41 -18.02 -12.61 -9.03
C GLU A 41 -19.42 -12.03 -9.25
N ALA A 42 -20.47 -12.85 -9.05
CA ALA A 42 -21.86 -12.44 -9.21
C ALA A 42 -22.42 -11.56 -8.07
N LEU A 43 -21.69 -11.41 -6.95
CA LEU A 43 -22.16 -10.66 -5.78
C LEU A 43 -21.87 -9.16 -5.90
N ASN A 44 -22.86 -8.33 -5.60
CA ASN A 44 -22.74 -6.89 -5.49
C ASN A 44 -22.17 -6.44 -4.12
N GLN A 45 -21.88 -5.14 -3.97
CA GLN A 45 -21.30 -4.59 -2.73
C GLN A 45 -22.20 -4.84 -1.50
N GLU A 46 -23.51 -4.60 -1.61
CA GLU A 46 -24.47 -4.76 -0.50
C GLU A 46 -24.58 -6.21 -0.02
N GLN A 47 -24.52 -7.18 -0.95
CA GLN A 47 -24.50 -8.60 -0.64
C GLN A 47 -23.21 -8.99 0.09
N VAL A 48 -22.05 -8.53 -0.39
CA VAL A 48 -20.74 -8.74 0.24
C VAL A 48 -20.70 -8.13 1.64
N ASP A 49 -21.20 -6.91 1.81
CA ASP A 49 -21.18 -6.21 3.09
C ASP A 49 -22.13 -6.87 4.12
N ARG A 50 -23.30 -7.34 3.66
CA ARG A 50 -24.22 -8.19 4.44
C ARG A 50 -23.56 -9.50 4.88
N ILE A 51 -22.80 -10.15 3.99
CA ILE A 51 -22.07 -11.40 4.30
C ILE A 51 -21.03 -11.14 5.41
N VAL A 52 -20.19 -10.13 5.24
CA VAL A 52 -19.15 -9.77 6.23
C VAL A 52 -19.78 -9.42 7.59
N ALA A 53 -20.84 -8.60 7.60
CA ALA A 53 -21.53 -8.24 8.84
C ALA A 53 -22.14 -9.44 9.57
N LYS A 54 -22.76 -10.39 8.86
CA LYS A 54 -23.33 -11.60 9.47
C LYS A 54 -22.26 -12.58 9.94
N ALA A 55 -21.18 -12.74 9.18
CA ALA A 55 -20.06 -13.59 9.54
C ALA A 55 -19.31 -13.07 10.79
N SER A 56 -19.12 -11.75 10.87
CA SER A 56 -18.54 -11.07 12.05
C SER A 56 -19.41 -11.24 13.30
N ILE A 57 -20.72 -10.96 13.21
CA ILE A 57 -21.65 -11.12 14.35
C ILE A 57 -21.69 -12.58 14.85
N ALA A 58 -21.57 -13.57 13.97
CA ALA A 58 -21.53 -14.98 14.38
C ALA A 58 -20.26 -15.33 15.17
N ALA A 59 -19.09 -14.85 14.75
CA ALA A 59 -17.83 -15.01 15.48
C ALA A 59 -17.82 -14.23 16.80
N LEU A 60 -18.35 -13.00 16.80
CA LEU A 60 -18.51 -12.16 17.98
C LEU A 60 -19.37 -12.85 19.05
N ASN A 61 -20.50 -13.45 18.67
CA ASN A 61 -21.34 -14.26 19.57
C ASN A 61 -20.65 -15.52 20.13
N LYS A 62 -19.43 -15.84 19.68
CA LYS A 62 -18.60 -16.97 20.13
C LYS A 62 -17.22 -16.56 20.64
N HIS A 63 -16.94 -15.25 20.79
CA HIS A 63 -15.62 -14.71 21.12
C HIS A 63 -14.98 -15.39 22.35
N LEU A 64 -15.74 -15.57 23.43
CA LEU A 64 -15.29 -16.20 24.69
C LEU A 64 -15.11 -17.72 24.56
N VAL A 65 -15.97 -18.40 23.80
CA VAL A 65 -15.88 -19.85 23.55
C VAL A 65 -14.62 -20.16 22.75
N LEU A 66 -14.39 -19.41 21.68
CA LEU A 66 -13.19 -19.50 20.85
C LEU A 66 -11.92 -19.13 21.64
N ALA A 67 -12.00 -18.13 22.51
CA ALA A 67 -10.89 -17.75 23.39
C ALA A 67 -10.50 -18.89 24.35
N LYS A 68 -11.49 -19.50 25.01
CA LYS A 68 -11.25 -20.66 25.87
C LYS A 68 -10.69 -21.84 25.09
N MET A 69 -11.28 -22.20 23.95
CA MET A 69 -10.77 -23.29 23.10
C MET A 69 -9.31 -23.07 22.69
N ALA A 70 -8.90 -21.82 22.39
CA ALA A 70 -7.52 -21.49 22.08
C ALA A 70 -6.58 -21.60 23.30
N VAL A 71 -7.01 -21.24 24.51
CA VAL A 71 -6.23 -21.47 25.74
C VAL A 71 -6.12 -22.97 26.04
N ASP A 72 -7.24 -23.69 26.04
CA ASP A 72 -7.33 -25.13 26.35
C ASP A 72 -6.51 -25.98 25.35
N GLU A 73 -6.46 -25.61 24.07
CA GLU A 73 -5.67 -26.33 23.04
C GLU A 73 -4.18 -25.95 23.04
N THR A 74 -3.85 -24.66 23.12
CA THR A 74 -2.44 -24.21 22.99
C THR A 74 -1.66 -24.25 24.31
N GLY A 75 -2.37 -24.18 25.44
CA GLY A 75 -1.80 -23.96 26.77
C GLY A 75 -1.13 -22.60 26.96
N ARG A 76 -1.54 -21.56 26.21
CA ARG A 76 -0.88 -20.24 26.16
C ARG A 76 -1.86 -19.07 26.29
N GLY A 77 -1.48 -18.05 27.06
CA GLY A 77 -2.17 -16.78 27.19
C GLY A 77 -3.37 -16.82 28.14
N LEU A 78 -4.23 -15.79 28.06
CA LEU A 78 -5.39 -15.57 28.93
C LEU A 78 -6.71 -15.66 28.17
N VAL A 79 -7.77 -16.16 28.81
CA VAL A 79 -9.07 -16.34 28.16
C VAL A 79 -9.71 -14.98 27.88
N GLU A 80 -9.55 -14.04 28.80
CA GLU A 80 -10.07 -12.67 28.79
C GLU A 80 -9.40 -11.84 27.69
N ASP A 81 -8.09 -11.99 27.53
CA ASP A 81 -7.34 -11.28 26.48
C ASP A 81 -7.57 -11.91 25.10
N LYS A 82 -7.68 -13.24 24.98
CA LYS A 82 -8.11 -13.85 23.71
C LYS A 82 -9.56 -13.51 23.36
N ALA A 83 -10.44 -13.38 24.35
CA ALA A 83 -11.80 -12.90 24.16
C ALA A 83 -11.79 -11.47 23.59
N THR A 84 -10.98 -10.60 24.17
CA THR A 84 -10.73 -9.23 23.69
C THR A 84 -10.15 -9.20 22.27
N LYS A 85 -9.17 -10.07 21.95
CA LYS A 85 -8.62 -10.19 20.57
C LYS A 85 -9.60 -10.76 19.55
N ASN A 86 -10.53 -11.61 19.97
CA ASN A 86 -11.63 -12.08 19.13
C ASN A 86 -12.65 -10.96 18.88
N ILE A 87 -12.99 -10.15 19.90
CA ILE A 87 -13.83 -8.95 19.74
C ILE A 87 -13.18 -7.97 18.78
N PHE A 88 -11.88 -7.67 18.94
CA PHE A 88 -11.11 -6.83 18.01
C PHE A 88 -11.17 -7.34 16.56
N ALA A 89 -10.94 -8.64 16.35
CA ALA A 89 -11.01 -9.26 15.03
C ALA A 89 -12.41 -9.24 14.40
N CYS A 90 -13.47 -9.14 15.21
CA CYS A 90 -14.85 -9.00 14.74
C CYS A 90 -15.23 -7.53 14.51
N GLU A 91 -15.25 -6.72 15.57
CA GLU A 91 -15.85 -5.38 15.56
C GLU A 91 -14.97 -4.34 14.86
N HIS A 92 -13.77 -4.05 15.39
CA HIS A 92 -12.87 -3.02 14.85
C HIS A 92 -12.55 -3.28 13.36
N VAL A 93 -12.21 -4.52 13.01
CA VAL A 93 -11.98 -4.91 11.61
C VAL A 93 -13.24 -4.69 10.76
N THR A 94 -14.43 -5.13 11.18
CA THR A 94 -15.65 -4.97 10.37
C THR A 94 -16.05 -3.51 10.22
N ASN A 95 -15.91 -2.70 11.27
CA ASN A 95 -16.19 -1.26 11.25
C ASN A 95 -15.28 -0.55 10.24
N TYR A 96 -13.98 -0.88 10.23
CA TYR A 96 -13.02 -0.34 9.26
C TYR A 96 -13.28 -0.81 7.82
N LEU A 97 -13.80 -2.04 7.63
CA LEU A 97 -14.18 -2.58 6.33
C LEU A 97 -15.53 -2.04 5.80
N ALA A 98 -16.43 -1.57 6.67
CA ALA A 98 -17.81 -1.23 6.31
C ALA A 98 -17.89 -0.24 5.14
N ASN A 99 -17.13 0.86 5.22
CA ASN A 99 -17.15 1.94 4.21
C ASN A 99 -16.24 1.68 2.99
N GLN A 100 -15.49 0.57 2.95
CA GLN A 100 -14.58 0.29 1.83
C GLN A 100 -15.34 -0.26 0.63
N ARG A 101 -15.06 0.27 -0.57
CA ARG A 101 -15.57 -0.28 -1.82
C ARG A 101 -14.60 -1.32 -2.37
N THR A 102 -15.13 -2.51 -2.66
CA THR A 102 -14.39 -3.71 -3.09
C THR A 102 -15.07 -4.43 -4.27
N VAL A 103 -16.18 -3.89 -4.78
CA VAL A 103 -16.98 -4.44 -5.86
C VAL A 103 -17.25 -3.39 -6.93
N GLY A 104 -16.98 -3.73 -8.20
CA GLY A 104 -17.27 -2.87 -9.35
C GLY A 104 -16.38 -1.61 -9.38
N VAL A 105 -16.94 -0.50 -9.87
CA VAL A 105 -16.24 0.81 -9.92
C VAL A 105 -16.13 1.38 -8.51
N ILE A 106 -14.93 1.39 -7.95
CA ILE A 106 -14.68 1.88 -6.59
C ILE A 106 -14.44 3.40 -6.55
N ARG A 107 -13.81 3.94 -7.60
CA ARG A 107 -13.55 5.37 -7.82
C ARG A 107 -13.77 5.72 -9.29
N SER A 108 -14.30 6.92 -9.53
CA SER A 108 -14.42 7.55 -10.85
C SER A 108 -13.93 8.98 -10.74
N ASP A 109 -13.17 9.44 -11.74
CA ASP A 109 -12.55 10.76 -11.79
C ASP A 109 -12.65 11.30 -13.23
N ASP A 110 -13.71 12.06 -13.53
CA ASP A 110 -13.90 12.58 -14.89
C ASP A 110 -12.87 13.65 -15.28
N VAL A 111 -12.30 14.39 -14.32
CA VAL A 111 -11.30 15.43 -14.65
C VAL A 111 -10.01 14.78 -15.14
N LEU A 112 -9.53 13.73 -14.46
CA LEU A 112 -8.43 12.90 -14.96
C LEU A 112 -8.86 11.95 -16.07
N GLY A 113 -10.16 11.65 -16.18
CA GLY A 113 -10.72 10.69 -17.14
C GLY A 113 -10.38 9.24 -16.79
N ILE A 114 -10.41 8.88 -15.50
CA ILE A 114 -10.02 7.54 -15.01
C ILE A 114 -11.10 6.95 -14.10
N ASP A 115 -11.55 5.74 -14.42
CA ASP A 115 -12.31 4.87 -13.52
C ASP A 115 -11.41 3.76 -12.97
N GLU A 116 -11.57 3.43 -11.69
CA GLU A 116 -10.85 2.35 -11.00
C GLU A 116 -11.85 1.27 -10.55
N ILE A 117 -11.62 0.03 -10.97
CA ILE A 117 -12.48 -1.14 -10.74
C ILE A 117 -11.75 -2.14 -9.84
N ALA A 118 -12.44 -2.65 -8.82
CA ALA A 118 -11.94 -3.69 -7.92
C ALA A 118 -12.35 -5.10 -8.38
N GLU A 119 -11.36 -5.96 -8.57
CA GLU A 119 -11.51 -7.38 -8.86
C GLU A 119 -10.80 -8.20 -7.78
N PRO A 120 -11.31 -9.39 -7.40
CA PRO A 120 -10.63 -10.25 -6.43
C PRO A 120 -9.20 -10.59 -6.90
N VAL A 121 -8.29 -10.84 -5.95
CA VAL A 121 -6.98 -11.42 -6.31
C VAL A 121 -7.10 -12.88 -6.75
N GLY A 122 -8.09 -13.61 -6.25
CA GLY A 122 -8.33 -15.02 -6.52
C GLY A 122 -8.40 -15.82 -5.21
N VAL A 123 -8.00 -17.10 -5.26
CA VAL A 123 -7.92 -17.96 -4.06
C VAL A 123 -6.72 -17.55 -3.20
N VAL A 124 -6.96 -17.34 -1.90
CA VAL A 124 -5.95 -16.91 -0.92
C VAL A 124 -5.51 -18.09 -0.06
N ALA A 125 -4.21 -18.25 0.15
CA ALA A 125 -3.66 -19.16 1.16
C ALA A 125 -3.44 -18.42 2.50
N GLY A 126 -4.17 -18.79 3.55
CA GLY A 126 -4.07 -18.18 4.87
C GLY A 126 -3.25 -19.02 5.85
N VAL A 127 -2.04 -18.58 6.20
CA VAL A 127 -1.24 -19.26 7.25
C VAL A 127 -1.42 -18.56 8.60
N THR A 128 -1.65 -19.29 9.69
CA THR A 128 -1.87 -18.71 11.04
C THR A 128 -0.82 -19.12 12.07
N PRO A 129 -0.56 -18.28 13.09
CA PRO A 129 0.35 -18.61 14.19
C PRO A 129 -0.40 -19.25 15.37
N VAL A 130 0.32 -20.05 16.17
CA VAL A 130 -0.17 -20.63 17.44
C VAL A 130 -0.51 -19.57 18.51
N THR A 131 -0.01 -18.34 18.37
CA THR A 131 -0.18 -17.25 19.35
C THR A 131 -1.53 -16.54 19.23
N ASN A 132 -2.07 -16.43 18.01
CA ASN A 132 -3.31 -15.70 17.70
C ASN A 132 -4.22 -16.54 16.77
N PRO A 133 -4.55 -17.80 17.11
CA PRO A 133 -5.13 -18.74 16.15
C PRO A 133 -6.54 -18.32 15.69
N THR A 134 -7.45 -18.15 16.63
CA THR A 134 -8.87 -17.81 16.41
C THR A 134 -9.04 -16.41 15.83
N SER A 135 -8.39 -15.42 16.44
CA SER A 135 -8.50 -14.02 16.02
C SER A 135 -7.88 -13.78 14.63
N THR A 136 -6.73 -14.39 14.30
CA THR A 136 -6.18 -14.31 12.94
C THR A 136 -7.06 -15.06 11.92
N ALA A 137 -7.65 -16.20 12.26
CA ALA A 137 -8.58 -16.91 11.38
C ALA A 137 -9.83 -16.08 11.07
N ILE A 138 -10.43 -15.42 12.08
CA ILE A 138 -11.55 -14.48 11.92
C ILE A 138 -11.14 -13.30 11.03
N PHE A 139 -10.08 -12.57 11.40
CA PHE A 139 -9.60 -11.39 10.66
C PHE A 139 -9.36 -11.70 9.18
N LYS A 140 -8.61 -12.77 8.87
CA LYS A 140 -8.29 -13.15 7.49
C LYS A 140 -9.52 -13.57 6.70
N SER A 141 -10.47 -14.25 7.33
CA SER A 141 -11.74 -14.62 6.71
C SER A 141 -12.57 -13.38 6.37
N LEU A 142 -12.70 -12.42 7.29
CA LEU A 142 -13.51 -11.20 7.06
C LEU A 142 -12.93 -10.32 5.95
N ILE A 143 -11.61 -10.12 5.88
CA ILE A 143 -11.02 -9.36 4.76
C ILE A 143 -11.15 -10.08 3.42
N ALA A 144 -11.06 -11.42 3.39
CA ALA A 144 -11.20 -12.20 2.16
C ALA A 144 -12.66 -12.24 1.66
N LEU A 145 -13.63 -12.41 2.56
CA LEU A 145 -15.05 -12.27 2.26
C LEU A 145 -15.37 -10.88 1.70
N LYS A 146 -14.86 -9.80 2.33
CA LYS A 146 -15.04 -8.41 1.87
C LYS A 146 -14.49 -8.16 0.47
N THR A 147 -13.50 -8.94 0.00
CA THR A 147 -12.94 -8.83 -1.35
C THR A 147 -13.41 -9.91 -2.33
N ARG A 148 -14.44 -10.70 -1.99
CA ARG A 148 -14.96 -11.80 -2.83
C ARG A 148 -13.88 -12.86 -3.15
N CYS A 149 -12.91 -13.05 -2.25
CA CYS A 149 -11.80 -13.98 -2.39
C CYS A 149 -12.05 -15.21 -1.51
N PRO A 150 -12.14 -16.43 -2.07
CA PRO A 150 -12.09 -17.66 -1.29
C PRO A 150 -10.75 -17.81 -0.57
N ILE A 151 -10.78 -18.29 0.67
CA ILE A 151 -9.58 -18.51 1.49
C ILE A 151 -9.47 -19.97 1.95
N ILE A 152 -8.29 -20.54 1.80
CA ILE A 152 -7.93 -21.86 2.31
C ILE A 152 -6.86 -21.66 3.38
N PHE A 153 -7.10 -22.18 4.58
CA PHE A 153 -6.17 -22.04 5.70
C PHE A 153 -5.22 -23.23 5.87
N GLY A 154 -3.95 -22.92 6.11
CA GLY A 154 -2.98 -23.82 6.75
C GLY A 154 -2.75 -23.35 8.19
N PHE A 155 -3.43 -23.97 9.15
CA PHE A 155 -3.31 -23.63 10.56
C PHE A 155 -2.07 -24.28 11.19
N HIS A 156 -1.60 -23.71 12.30
CA HIS A 156 -0.53 -24.32 13.08
C HIS A 156 -1.05 -25.60 13.80
N PRO A 157 -0.35 -26.76 13.75
CA PRO A 157 -0.87 -28.02 14.32
C PRO A 157 -1.30 -27.95 15.79
N PHE A 158 -0.56 -27.23 16.64
CA PHE A 158 -0.92 -26.99 18.05
C PHE A 158 -2.08 -26.00 18.28
N ALA A 159 -2.80 -25.60 17.23
CA ALA A 159 -3.98 -24.74 17.30
C ALA A 159 -5.02 -25.07 16.22
N GLN A 160 -5.03 -26.31 15.71
CA GLN A 160 -5.86 -26.75 14.59
C GLN A 160 -7.35 -26.60 14.91
N LYS A 161 -7.81 -27.11 16.07
CA LYS A 161 -9.24 -27.22 16.43
C LYS A 161 -9.85 -25.87 16.74
N SER A 162 -9.13 -25.02 17.45
CA SER A 162 -9.57 -23.66 17.76
C SER A 162 -9.60 -22.78 16.49
N SER A 163 -8.60 -22.91 15.61
CA SER A 163 -8.58 -22.17 14.33
C SER A 163 -9.67 -22.66 13.36
N SER A 164 -9.88 -23.97 13.23
CA SER A 164 -10.90 -24.52 12.33
C SER A 164 -12.31 -24.23 12.82
N GLU A 165 -12.59 -24.31 14.13
CA GLU A 165 -13.89 -23.90 14.69
C GLU A 165 -14.17 -22.42 14.43
N ALA A 166 -13.17 -21.53 14.58
CA ALA A 166 -13.33 -20.11 14.26
C ALA A 166 -13.64 -19.88 12.77
N ALA A 167 -12.88 -20.52 11.87
CA ALA A 167 -13.11 -20.43 10.43
C ALA A 167 -14.48 -21.03 10.03
N ARG A 168 -14.90 -22.13 10.67
CA ARG A 168 -16.19 -22.79 10.48
C ARG A 168 -17.35 -21.88 10.88
N ILE A 169 -17.30 -21.25 12.05
CA ILE A 169 -18.33 -20.30 12.50
C ILE A 169 -18.49 -19.13 11.52
N VAL A 170 -17.38 -18.57 11.04
CA VAL A 170 -17.38 -17.47 10.05
C VAL A 170 -17.92 -17.95 8.70
N ARG A 171 -17.51 -19.15 8.23
CA ARG A 171 -17.99 -19.79 7.00
C ARG A 171 -19.50 -20.04 7.04
N ASP A 172 -19.98 -20.77 8.03
CA ASP A 172 -21.37 -21.23 8.10
C ASP A 172 -22.34 -20.03 8.14
N ALA A 173 -21.94 -18.95 8.84
CA ALA A 173 -22.67 -17.69 8.87
C ALA A 173 -22.56 -16.87 7.56
N ALA A 174 -21.41 -16.89 6.88
CA ALA A 174 -21.24 -16.26 5.56
C ALA A 174 -22.11 -16.95 4.50
N VAL A 175 -22.13 -18.28 4.47
CA VAL A 175 -22.95 -19.09 3.55
C VAL A 175 -24.44 -18.85 3.81
N ALA A 176 -24.87 -18.88 5.08
CA ALA A 176 -26.24 -18.52 5.46
C ALA A 176 -26.64 -17.07 5.12
N ALA A 177 -25.67 -16.17 4.90
CA ALA A 177 -25.89 -14.80 4.46
C ALA A 177 -25.89 -14.61 2.94
N GLY A 178 -25.45 -15.62 2.16
CA GLY A 178 -25.40 -15.62 0.70
C GLY A 178 -24.02 -15.87 0.06
N ALA A 179 -22.99 -16.24 0.84
CA ALA A 179 -21.69 -16.60 0.28
C ALA A 179 -21.68 -18.00 -0.36
N PRO A 180 -20.78 -18.29 -1.32
CA PRO A 180 -20.57 -19.64 -1.84
C PRO A 180 -20.11 -20.61 -0.74
N GLU A 181 -20.58 -21.86 -0.76
CA GLU A 181 -20.30 -22.88 0.27
C GLU A 181 -18.82 -23.03 0.63
N ASN A 182 -17.95 -23.06 -0.40
CA ASN A 182 -16.51 -23.25 -0.27
C ASN A 182 -15.72 -21.94 -0.15
N CYS A 183 -16.35 -20.84 0.30
CA CYS A 183 -15.71 -19.53 0.47
C CYS A 183 -14.57 -19.52 1.50
N ILE A 184 -14.67 -20.36 2.54
CA ILE A 184 -13.67 -20.53 3.59
C ILE A 184 -13.47 -22.02 3.77
N GLN A 185 -12.23 -22.48 3.66
CA GLN A 185 -11.82 -23.87 3.81
C GLN A 185 -10.50 -23.94 4.60
N TRP A 186 -10.08 -25.14 5.01
CA TRP A 186 -8.80 -25.37 5.67
C TRP A 186 -8.27 -26.78 5.35
N ILE A 187 -6.98 -26.98 5.56
CA ILE A 187 -6.35 -28.30 5.58
C ILE A 187 -6.79 -29.00 6.88
N GLU A 188 -7.39 -30.19 6.78
CA GLU A 188 -7.85 -30.98 7.94
C GLU A 188 -6.68 -31.73 8.61
N HIS A 189 -5.68 -32.12 7.83
CA HIS A 189 -4.48 -32.84 8.29
C HIS A 189 -3.23 -31.92 8.22
N PRO A 190 -3.04 -30.99 9.18
CA PRO A 190 -2.03 -29.94 9.07
C PRO A 190 -0.59 -30.50 9.11
N SER A 191 0.12 -30.36 8.00
CA SER A 191 1.52 -30.76 7.86
C SER A 191 2.36 -29.69 7.15
N ILE A 192 3.69 -29.82 7.23
CA ILE A 192 4.62 -28.95 6.50
C ILE A 192 4.43 -29.14 5.00
N ASP A 193 4.24 -30.38 4.54
CA ASP A 193 4.01 -30.70 3.13
C ASP A 193 2.68 -30.15 2.62
N ALA A 194 1.57 -30.30 3.36
CA ALA A 194 0.27 -29.74 2.97
C ALA A 194 0.30 -28.20 2.91
N THR A 195 0.90 -27.55 3.91
CA THR A 195 1.06 -26.09 3.91
C THR A 195 2.00 -25.63 2.77
N GLY A 196 3.05 -26.40 2.49
CA GLY A 196 3.99 -26.16 1.41
C GLY A 196 3.39 -26.36 0.01
N ALA A 197 2.52 -27.35 -0.16
CA ALA A 197 1.74 -27.59 -1.36
C ALA A 197 0.75 -26.43 -1.59
N LEU A 198 -0.03 -26.05 -0.56
CA LEU A 198 -0.99 -24.95 -0.63
C LEU A 198 -0.32 -23.63 -1.04
N MET A 199 0.84 -23.30 -0.47
CA MET A 199 1.59 -22.09 -0.84
C MET A 199 2.10 -22.10 -2.29
N LYS A 200 2.37 -23.27 -2.88
CA LYS A 200 2.92 -23.41 -4.24
C LYS A 200 1.85 -23.65 -5.31
N HIS A 201 0.68 -24.17 -4.93
CA HIS A 201 -0.31 -24.73 -5.84
C HIS A 201 -0.71 -23.74 -6.97
N PRO A 202 -0.75 -24.16 -8.25
CA PRO A 202 -0.99 -23.27 -9.38
C PRO A 202 -2.25 -22.41 -9.25
N GLY A 203 -3.35 -22.97 -8.71
CA GLY A 203 -4.62 -22.27 -8.49
C GLY A 203 -4.69 -21.30 -7.29
N VAL A 204 -3.64 -21.13 -6.49
CA VAL A 204 -3.56 -20.09 -5.45
C VAL A 204 -2.99 -18.80 -6.03
N ALA A 205 -3.60 -17.66 -5.71
CA ALA A 205 -3.23 -16.35 -6.25
C ALA A 205 -2.28 -15.54 -5.34
N THR A 206 -2.48 -15.60 -4.02
CA THR A 206 -1.64 -14.90 -3.04
C THR A 206 -1.62 -15.60 -1.68
N ILE A 207 -0.58 -15.37 -0.87
CA ILE A 207 -0.40 -15.96 0.46
C ILE A 207 -0.45 -14.87 1.53
N LEU A 208 -1.32 -15.01 2.53
CA LEU A 208 -1.28 -14.25 3.78
C LEU A 208 -0.44 -15.02 4.80
N ALA A 209 0.85 -14.70 4.92
CA ALA A 209 1.81 -15.47 5.72
C ALA A 209 2.04 -14.85 7.11
N THR A 210 1.30 -15.31 8.12
CA THR A 210 1.45 -14.86 9.51
C THR A 210 2.03 -15.99 10.36
N GLY A 211 3.31 -15.88 10.69
CA GLY A 211 4.06 -16.90 11.44
C GLY A 211 5.54 -16.52 11.56
N GLY A 212 6.35 -17.40 12.15
CA GLY A 212 7.78 -17.13 12.36
C GLY A 212 8.59 -17.01 11.05
N PRO A 213 9.83 -16.48 11.10
CA PRO A 213 10.62 -16.12 9.92
C PRO A 213 10.79 -17.22 8.88
N GLY A 214 10.91 -18.50 9.31
CA GLY A 214 11.02 -19.64 8.39
C GLY A 214 9.77 -19.85 7.52
N MET A 215 8.57 -19.63 8.07
CA MET A 215 7.31 -19.74 7.33
C MET A 215 7.13 -18.57 6.36
N VAL A 216 7.47 -17.35 6.79
CA VAL A 216 7.43 -16.17 5.92
C VAL A 216 8.41 -16.32 4.76
N LYS A 217 9.64 -16.80 5.03
CA LYS A 217 10.62 -17.11 3.99
C LYS A 217 10.08 -18.16 3.01
N ALA A 218 9.47 -19.24 3.50
CA ALA A 218 8.84 -20.26 2.66
C ALA A 218 7.78 -19.64 1.72
N ALA A 219 6.91 -18.77 2.24
CA ALA A 219 5.89 -18.08 1.45
C ALA A 219 6.49 -17.19 0.36
N TYR A 220 7.51 -16.38 0.63
CA TYR A 220 8.17 -15.57 -0.42
C TYR A 220 8.98 -16.41 -1.43
N THR A 221 9.45 -17.61 -1.04
CA THR A 221 10.10 -18.55 -1.98
C THR A 221 9.14 -19.47 -2.73
N SER A 222 7.82 -19.33 -2.54
CA SER A 222 6.81 -20.20 -3.17
C SER A 222 6.65 -20.04 -4.69
N GLY A 223 7.11 -18.90 -5.24
CA GLY A 223 6.78 -18.47 -6.60
C GLY A 223 5.43 -17.72 -6.72
N LYS A 224 4.71 -17.51 -5.61
CA LYS A 224 3.49 -16.70 -5.54
C LYS A 224 3.74 -15.33 -4.93
N PRO A 225 2.88 -14.33 -5.25
CA PRO A 225 2.73 -13.15 -4.40
C PRO A 225 2.46 -13.55 -2.95
N ALA A 226 3.16 -12.92 -2.01
CA ALA A 226 2.98 -13.15 -0.59
C ALA A 226 2.93 -11.82 0.16
N LEU A 227 2.10 -11.80 1.20
CA LEU A 227 1.90 -10.72 2.17
C LEU A 227 2.31 -11.29 3.53
N GLY A 228 3.60 -11.23 3.80
CA GLY A 228 4.23 -11.74 5.03
C GLY A 228 4.40 -10.68 6.12
N VAL A 229 4.78 -11.17 7.30
CA VAL A 229 5.12 -10.38 8.51
C VAL A 229 6.62 -10.55 8.85
N GLY A 230 7.09 -9.90 9.92
CA GLY A 230 8.41 -10.11 10.52
C GLY A 230 8.32 -10.51 12.00
N PRO A 231 9.44 -10.87 12.64
CA PRO A 231 9.53 -10.98 14.09
C PRO A 231 9.45 -9.59 14.77
N GLY A 232 9.05 -9.55 16.04
CA GLY A 232 8.84 -8.33 16.78
C GLY A 232 9.84 -8.12 17.92
N ASN A 233 10.80 -7.22 17.75
CA ASN A 233 11.72 -6.80 18.82
C ASN A 233 11.59 -5.31 19.17
N ALA A 234 10.37 -4.88 19.49
CA ALA A 234 10.04 -3.47 19.64
C ALA A 234 10.74 -2.81 20.85
N PRO A 235 11.54 -1.75 20.67
CA PRO A 235 11.96 -0.89 21.77
C PRO A 235 10.83 0.05 22.20
N ALA A 236 10.85 0.48 23.46
CA ALA A 236 10.11 1.64 23.93
C ALA A 236 11.06 2.67 24.56
N TYR A 237 11.29 3.78 23.86
CA TYR A 237 12.02 4.92 24.40
C TYR A 237 11.10 5.70 25.36
N VAL A 238 11.58 5.99 26.57
CA VAL A 238 10.86 6.82 27.56
C VAL A 238 11.70 8.04 27.86
N ASP A 239 11.20 9.21 27.45
CA ASP A 239 11.92 10.47 27.50
C ASP A 239 11.88 11.16 28.89
N ALA A 240 12.68 12.21 29.07
CA ALA A 240 12.69 13.03 30.26
C ALA A 240 11.38 13.85 30.46
N ASP A 241 10.76 14.38 29.40
CA ASP A 241 9.42 14.99 29.50
C ASP A 241 8.34 13.96 29.15
N VAL A 242 7.79 13.31 30.17
CA VAL A 242 6.77 12.27 30.01
C VAL A 242 5.83 12.20 31.21
N ASP A 243 4.56 11.89 30.98
CA ASP A 243 3.69 11.36 32.04
C ASP A 243 4.15 9.93 32.38
N VAL A 244 4.92 9.81 33.47
CA VAL A 244 5.45 8.54 34.00
C VAL A 244 4.32 7.58 34.42
N ALA A 245 3.17 8.09 34.88
CA ALA A 245 2.04 7.25 35.30
C ALA A 245 1.28 6.67 34.11
N ARG A 246 1.15 7.43 33.01
CA ARG A 246 0.71 6.93 31.69
C ARG A 246 1.71 5.91 31.14
N ALA A 247 2.99 6.28 31.00
CA ALA A 247 4.00 5.40 30.42
C ALA A 247 4.10 4.05 31.17
N ALA A 248 4.15 4.07 32.50
CA ALA A 248 4.16 2.85 33.30
C ALA A 248 2.85 2.04 33.22
N ASN A 249 1.69 2.68 32.96
CA ASN A 249 0.45 1.97 32.68
C ASN A 249 0.53 1.24 31.32
N ASP A 250 0.91 1.97 30.29
CA ASP A 250 0.87 1.50 28.90
C ASP A 250 1.84 0.35 28.67
N LEU A 251 3.05 0.46 29.22
CA LEU A 251 4.09 -0.58 29.16
C LEU A 251 3.68 -1.85 29.92
N ILE A 252 2.97 -1.74 31.04
CA ILE A 252 2.47 -2.90 31.79
C ILE A 252 1.32 -3.56 31.04
N LEU A 253 0.33 -2.77 30.60
CA LEU A 253 -0.83 -3.26 29.85
C LEU A 253 -0.39 -3.98 28.57
N SER A 254 0.48 -3.35 27.79
CA SER A 254 0.98 -3.91 26.53
C SER A 254 1.76 -5.21 26.70
N LYS A 255 2.49 -5.33 27.82
CA LYS A 255 3.35 -6.48 28.12
C LYS A 255 2.61 -7.64 28.78
N HIS A 256 1.59 -7.35 29.57
CA HIS A 256 0.74 -8.35 30.22
C HIS A 256 -0.28 -8.96 29.25
N PHE A 257 -0.79 -8.20 28.28
CA PHE A 257 -1.87 -8.61 27.37
C PHE A 257 -1.57 -9.92 26.61
N ASP A 258 -2.43 -10.92 26.83
CA ASP A 258 -2.30 -12.33 26.43
C ASP A 258 -0.91 -12.92 26.73
N TYR A 259 -0.34 -12.54 27.87
CA TYR A 259 1.02 -12.84 28.29
C TYR A 259 2.08 -12.47 27.23
N GLY A 260 1.94 -11.28 26.63
CA GLY A 260 2.94 -10.69 25.73
C GLY A 260 3.03 -11.33 24.34
N MET A 261 2.00 -12.08 23.91
CA MET A 261 1.98 -12.81 22.63
C MET A 261 1.59 -11.98 21.38
N ILE A 262 1.52 -10.65 21.51
CA ILE A 262 1.40 -9.75 20.34
C ILE A 262 2.81 -9.36 19.89
N CYS A 263 3.14 -9.59 18.62
CA CYS A 263 4.45 -9.26 18.06
C CYS A 263 4.77 -7.75 18.06
N ALA A 264 3.76 -6.88 18.19
CA ALA A 264 3.98 -5.45 18.39
C ALA A 264 4.34 -5.07 19.85
N THR A 265 4.21 -5.98 20.83
CA THR A 265 4.57 -5.75 22.25
C THR A 265 6.05 -5.40 22.42
N GLU A 266 6.33 -4.43 23.28
CA GLU A 266 7.65 -3.99 23.70
C GLU A 266 8.50 -5.16 24.20
N GLN A 267 9.76 -5.21 23.82
CA GLN A 267 10.73 -6.21 24.29
C GLN A 267 11.77 -5.60 25.23
N ALA A 268 12.04 -4.30 25.14
CA ALA A 268 12.84 -3.53 26.09
C ALA A 268 12.25 -2.15 26.36
N ILE A 269 12.29 -1.70 27.62
CA ILE A 269 12.11 -0.30 28.02
C ILE A 269 13.49 0.35 28.01
N ILE A 270 13.66 1.46 27.29
CA ILE A 270 14.90 2.24 27.24
C ILE A 270 14.55 3.62 27.80
N ALA A 271 14.80 3.83 29.10
CA ALA A 271 14.34 5.01 29.81
C ALA A 271 15.50 5.98 30.12
N ARG A 272 15.25 7.26 29.85
CA ARG A 272 16.16 8.37 30.19
C ARG A 272 16.48 8.41 31.68
N LYS A 273 17.75 8.67 32.01
CA LYS A 273 18.25 8.64 33.40
C LYS A 273 17.47 9.53 34.37
N GLU A 274 16.90 10.62 33.86
CA GLU A 274 16.09 11.59 34.60
C GLU A 274 14.78 10.98 35.10
N VAL A 275 14.17 10.08 34.33
CA VAL A 275 12.88 9.41 34.62
C VAL A 275 13.01 7.95 35.04
N TYR A 276 14.20 7.35 34.92
CA TYR A 276 14.44 5.93 35.23
C TYR A 276 13.92 5.54 36.64
N THR A 277 14.35 6.26 37.68
CA THR A 277 13.98 5.99 39.07
C THR A 277 12.47 6.13 39.35
N PRO A 278 11.77 7.22 38.96
CA PRO A 278 10.32 7.29 39.12
C PRO A 278 9.57 6.26 38.25
N LEU A 279 10.04 5.94 37.04
CA LEU A 279 9.44 4.91 36.19
C LEU A 279 9.53 3.52 36.84
N VAL A 280 10.71 3.10 37.30
CA VAL A 280 10.90 1.81 37.99
C VAL A 280 10.02 1.71 39.25
N ARG A 281 9.87 2.80 40.02
CA ARG A 281 8.94 2.85 41.16
C ARG A 281 7.48 2.64 40.73
N GLU A 282 7.08 3.27 39.63
CA GLU A 282 5.70 3.29 39.15
C GLU A 282 5.30 1.99 38.42
N LEU A 283 6.27 1.30 37.81
CA LEU A 283 6.17 -0.09 37.33
C LEU A 283 6.04 -1.08 38.51
N LYS A 284 6.87 -0.96 39.55
CA LYS A 284 6.76 -1.77 40.77
C LYS A 284 5.40 -1.58 41.47
N ARG A 285 4.85 -0.35 41.45
CA ARG A 285 3.48 -0.07 41.94
C ARG A 285 2.38 -0.82 41.14
N ARG A 286 2.62 -1.15 39.87
CA ARG A 286 1.78 -1.98 38.99
C ARG A 286 2.15 -3.47 39.01
N LYS A 287 2.87 -3.93 40.04
CA LYS A 287 3.25 -5.33 40.26
C LYS A 287 4.21 -5.92 39.21
N ALA A 288 5.03 -5.07 38.58
CA ALA A 288 6.24 -5.56 37.91
C ALA A 288 7.24 -6.07 38.96
N TYR A 289 7.57 -7.35 38.93
CA TYR A 289 8.60 -7.94 39.77
C TYR A 289 9.96 -7.70 39.13
N PHE A 290 10.83 -6.92 39.77
CA PHE A 290 12.20 -6.73 39.29
C PHE A 290 13.08 -7.82 39.87
N VAL A 291 13.61 -8.68 38.99
CA VAL A 291 14.50 -9.78 39.39
C VAL A 291 15.88 -9.27 39.81
N ASN A 292 16.51 -9.97 40.76
CA ASN A 292 17.92 -9.77 41.10
C ASN A 292 18.86 -10.51 40.12
N ASP A 293 20.18 -10.34 40.25
CA ASP A 293 21.17 -10.93 39.32
C ASP A 293 21.12 -12.47 39.25
N GLU A 294 20.81 -13.17 40.35
CA GLU A 294 20.70 -14.64 40.37
C GLU A 294 19.41 -15.11 39.68
N GLU A 295 18.29 -14.45 39.99
CA GLU A 295 16.99 -14.68 39.34
C GLU A 295 17.03 -14.34 37.84
N LYS A 296 17.75 -13.28 37.45
CA LYS A 296 18.02 -12.92 36.05
C LYS A 296 18.79 -14.03 35.33
N ALA A 297 19.88 -14.53 35.91
CA ALA A 297 20.67 -15.61 35.32
C ALA A 297 19.85 -16.92 35.18
N LYS A 298 19.03 -17.25 36.19
CA LYS A 298 18.06 -18.36 36.13
C LYS A 298 17.05 -18.18 34.98
N LEU A 299 16.45 -16.99 34.90
CA LEU A 299 15.45 -16.62 33.90
C LEU A 299 16.03 -16.69 32.47
N GLU A 300 17.21 -16.14 32.24
CA GLU A 300 17.95 -16.24 30.98
C GLU A 300 18.24 -17.70 30.59
N GLN A 301 18.78 -18.48 31.52
CA GLN A 301 19.17 -19.87 31.26
C GLN A 301 17.94 -20.75 30.93
N TYR A 302 16.77 -20.47 31.51
CA TYR A 302 15.51 -21.13 31.16
C TYR A 302 14.90 -20.62 29.85
N MET A 303 14.93 -19.31 29.59
CA MET A 303 14.29 -18.69 28.42
C MET A 303 15.09 -18.84 27.13
N PHE A 304 16.42 -18.82 27.18
CA PHE A 304 17.30 -18.73 26.00
C PHE A 304 18.39 -19.80 25.91
N GLY A 305 18.58 -20.61 26.96
CA GLY A 305 19.60 -21.67 27.01
C GLY A 305 21.03 -21.16 27.31
N CYS A 306 21.18 -19.86 27.54
CA CYS A 306 22.41 -19.17 27.90
C CYS A 306 22.13 -18.08 28.95
N VAL A 307 23.19 -17.54 29.54
CA VAL A 307 23.14 -16.38 30.45
C VAL A 307 23.89 -15.20 29.83
N SER A 308 23.68 -14.01 30.35
CA SER A 308 24.37 -12.80 29.91
C SER A 308 25.90 -13.00 29.87
N TYR A 309 26.52 -12.51 28.81
CA TYR A 309 27.96 -12.66 28.49
C TYR A 309 28.50 -14.10 28.33
N SER A 310 27.65 -15.14 28.24
CA SER A 310 28.14 -16.53 28.12
C SER A 310 28.71 -16.92 26.74
N GLY A 311 28.85 -15.99 25.80
CA GLY A 311 29.38 -16.25 24.45
C GLY A 311 28.55 -17.23 23.59
N LYS A 312 27.25 -17.38 23.87
CA LYS A 312 26.32 -18.27 23.15
C LYS A 312 25.17 -17.45 22.57
N THR A 313 24.90 -17.59 21.28
CA THR A 313 23.72 -16.99 20.64
C THR A 313 22.43 -17.46 21.34
N PRO A 314 21.57 -16.53 21.81
CA PRO A 314 20.36 -16.85 22.54
C PRO A 314 19.30 -17.48 21.62
N LYS A 315 18.62 -18.53 22.12
CA LYS A 315 17.54 -19.21 21.38
C LYS A 315 16.31 -19.40 22.25
N LEU A 316 15.24 -18.68 21.95
CA LEU A 316 14.00 -18.70 22.72
C LEU A 316 13.44 -20.13 22.87
N ASN A 317 13.23 -20.54 24.12
CA ASN A 317 12.62 -21.79 24.52
C ASN A 317 11.14 -21.82 24.12
N SER A 318 10.73 -22.79 23.30
CA SER A 318 9.38 -22.86 22.71
C SER A 318 8.25 -23.09 23.73
N ALA A 319 8.58 -23.45 24.97
CA ALA A 319 7.64 -23.59 26.09
C ALA A 319 7.25 -22.26 26.75
N VAL A 320 8.05 -21.20 26.57
CA VAL A 320 7.92 -19.90 27.25
C VAL A 320 6.83 -18.98 26.68
N PRO A 321 6.63 -18.85 25.35
CA PRO A 321 5.70 -17.85 24.82
C PRO A 321 4.25 -18.04 25.26
N GLY A 322 3.68 -16.99 25.85
CA GLY A 322 2.33 -17.00 26.40
C GLY A 322 2.17 -17.73 27.73
N LYS A 323 3.20 -17.78 28.57
CA LYS A 323 3.09 -18.28 29.95
C LYS A 323 3.00 -17.13 30.96
N SER A 324 2.35 -17.38 32.10
CA SER A 324 2.26 -16.40 33.19
C SER A 324 3.65 -16.11 33.78
N PRO A 325 3.88 -14.93 34.39
CA PRO A 325 5.16 -14.64 35.04
C PRO A 325 5.46 -15.62 36.19
N GLN A 326 4.44 -16.09 36.91
CA GLN A 326 4.56 -17.14 37.93
C GLN A 326 5.08 -18.47 37.34
N PHE A 327 4.51 -18.94 36.22
CA PHE A 327 4.96 -20.17 35.57
C PHE A 327 6.41 -20.04 35.07
N ILE A 328 6.77 -18.88 34.49
CA ILE A 328 8.12 -18.65 33.96
C ILE A 328 9.16 -18.59 35.08
N ALA A 329 8.86 -17.89 36.18
CA ALA A 329 9.72 -17.86 37.36
C ALA A 329 9.92 -19.28 37.93
N HIS A 330 8.82 -19.98 38.22
CA HIS A 330 8.87 -21.31 38.84
C HIS A 330 9.66 -22.30 37.98
N ALA A 331 9.44 -22.30 36.66
CA ALA A 331 10.17 -23.15 35.73
C ALA A 331 11.65 -22.75 35.52
N ALA A 332 12.01 -21.51 35.89
CA ALA A 332 13.41 -21.05 35.98
C ALA A 332 14.06 -21.33 37.36
N GLY A 333 13.30 -21.78 38.37
CA GLY A 333 13.82 -22.14 39.69
C GLY A 333 13.84 -20.99 40.72
N PHE A 334 12.83 -20.13 40.69
CA PHE A 334 12.49 -19.18 41.76
C PHE A 334 10.99 -18.88 41.76
N ASP A 335 10.41 -18.48 42.89
CA ASP A 335 8.98 -18.18 42.99
C ASP A 335 8.73 -16.67 43.15
N VAL A 336 7.61 -16.18 42.59
CA VAL A 336 7.18 -14.77 42.67
C VAL A 336 5.72 -14.67 43.14
N PRO A 337 5.29 -13.54 43.72
CA PRO A 337 3.90 -13.39 44.18
C PRO A 337 2.84 -13.61 43.09
N GLU A 338 1.69 -14.14 43.50
CA GLU A 338 0.54 -14.42 42.62
C GLU A 338 -0.04 -13.16 41.93
N ASP A 339 0.18 -11.97 42.51
CA ASP A 339 -0.29 -10.71 41.95
C ASP A 339 0.71 -10.00 41.01
N VAL A 340 1.84 -10.65 40.69
CA VAL A 340 2.82 -10.16 39.72
C VAL A 340 2.24 -10.15 38.30
N THR A 341 2.31 -9.00 37.64
CA THR A 341 1.81 -8.77 36.28
C THR A 341 2.87 -9.09 35.22
N ILE A 342 4.12 -8.68 35.44
CA ILE A 342 5.27 -8.98 34.57
C ILE A 342 6.54 -9.22 35.40
N LEU A 343 7.49 -9.97 34.83
CA LEU A 343 8.89 -9.94 35.28
C LEU A 343 9.63 -8.80 34.56
N ALA A 344 10.49 -8.09 35.27
CA ALA A 344 11.35 -7.04 34.74
C ALA A 344 12.81 -7.30 35.14
N ALA A 345 13.75 -7.14 34.21
CA ALA A 345 15.17 -7.34 34.46
C ALA A 345 15.98 -6.14 33.97
N GLU A 346 16.95 -5.68 34.76
CA GLU A 346 17.85 -4.60 34.33
C GLU A 346 18.94 -5.17 33.40
N CYS A 347 19.10 -4.58 32.21
CA CYS A 347 20.07 -4.98 31.18
C CYS A 347 21.07 -3.86 30.92
N LYS A 348 22.34 -4.20 30.69
CA LYS A 348 23.45 -3.25 30.52
C LYS A 348 23.54 -2.68 29.10
N GLU A 349 23.24 -3.50 28.10
CA GLU A 349 23.34 -3.18 26.68
C GLU A 349 22.29 -3.97 25.88
N VAL A 350 22.15 -3.66 24.59
CA VAL A 350 21.26 -4.39 23.67
C VAL A 350 22.07 -5.36 22.81
N GLY A 351 21.61 -6.60 22.69
CA GLY A 351 22.20 -7.60 21.80
C GLY A 351 22.34 -8.99 22.43
N GLU A 352 23.02 -9.90 21.73
CA GLU A 352 23.14 -11.31 22.15
C GLU A 352 23.88 -11.51 23.49
N ASN A 353 24.64 -10.51 23.95
CA ASN A 353 25.27 -10.49 25.27
C ASN A 353 24.28 -10.39 26.43
N GLU A 354 23.08 -9.85 26.19
CA GLU A 354 22.01 -9.63 27.17
C GLU A 354 20.72 -10.29 26.64
N PRO A 355 20.56 -11.63 26.77
CA PRO A 355 19.52 -12.41 26.08
C PRO A 355 18.10 -11.88 26.26
N LEU A 356 17.80 -11.26 27.41
CA LEU A 356 16.49 -10.67 27.68
C LEU A 356 16.16 -9.46 26.79
N THR A 357 17.08 -8.96 25.95
CA THR A 357 16.81 -7.91 24.95
C THR A 357 16.28 -8.44 23.61
N MET A 358 16.16 -9.75 23.44
CA MET A 358 15.59 -10.40 22.24
C MET A 358 14.05 -10.52 22.28
N GLU A 359 13.42 -10.98 21.19
CA GLU A 359 11.99 -11.30 21.17
C GLU A 359 11.67 -12.43 22.17
N LYS A 360 10.73 -12.19 23.10
CA LYS A 360 10.38 -13.13 24.19
C LYS A 360 8.97 -13.72 24.07
N LEU A 361 8.03 -13.00 23.45
CA LEU A 361 6.60 -13.33 23.35
C LEU A 361 5.96 -13.79 24.69
N ALA A 362 6.40 -13.16 25.78
CA ALA A 362 6.15 -13.53 27.17
C ALA A 362 6.11 -12.25 28.05
N PRO A 363 5.51 -12.28 29.26
CA PRO A 363 5.40 -11.14 30.17
C PRO A 363 6.71 -10.90 30.95
N VAL A 364 7.82 -10.83 30.21
CA VAL A 364 9.19 -10.61 30.70
C VAL A 364 9.80 -9.44 29.94
N GLN A 365 10.24 -8.40 30.64
CA GLN A 365 10.69 -7.13 30.06
C GLN A 365 12.13 -6.80 30.43
N ALA A 366 12.97 -6.50 29.42
CA ALA A 366 14.26 -5.85 29.68
C ALA A 366 14.06 -4.37 30.00
N VAL A 367 14.82 -3.84 30.94
CA VAL A 367 14.81 -2.43 31.33
C VAL A 367 16.24 -1.90 31.25
N LEU A 368 16.45 -0.88 30.44
CA LEU A 368 17.74 -0.23 30.21
C LEU A 368 17.66 1.25 30.54
N LYS A 369 18.78 1.79 31.00
CA LYS A 369 18.95 3.20 31.35
C LYS A 369 19.79 3.89 30.29
N ALA A 370 19.21 4.89 29.62
CA ALA A 370 19.92 5.75 28.68
C ALA A 370 20.43 7.00 29.40
N GLU A 371 21.72 7.30 29.26
CA GLU A 371 22.33 8.50 29.84
C GLU A 371 21.90 9.79 29.12
N ASP A 372 21.54 9.72 27.85
CA ASP A 372 20.95 10.83 27.10
C ASP A 372 20.02 10.33 25.97
N LYS A 373 19.53 11.25 25.14
CA LYS A 373 18.65 10.96 24.00
C LYS A 373 19.35 10.11 22.94
N GLU A 374 20.60 10.43 22.64
CA GLU A 374 21.35 9.84 21.54
C GLU A 374 21.64 8.37 21.83
N GLN A 375 22.18 8.07 23.02
CA GLN A 375 22.35 6.68 23.47
C GLN A 375 21.02 5.92 23.52
N GLY A 376 19.93 6.58 23.94
CA GLY A 376 18.60 5.98 23.97
C GLY A 376 18.07 5.64 22.57
N PHE A 377 18.38 6.46 21.57
CA PHE A 377 18.03 6.21 20.17
C PHE A 377 18.93 5.11 19.56
N GLU A 378 20.25 5.12 19.83
CA GLU A 378 21.17 4.05 19.42
C GLU A 378 20.73 2.68 19.95
N MET A 379 20.33 2.59 21.23
CA MET A 379 19.76 1.36 21.81
C MET A 379 18.46 0.93 21.12
N CYS A 380 17.61 1.87 20.69
CA CYS A 380 16.41 1.55 19.92
C CYS A 380 16.76 1.03 18.51
N GLU A 381 17.75 1.60 17.84
CA GLU A 381 18.24 1.13 16.54
C GLU A 381 18.82 -0.28 16.64
N GLN A 382 19.61 -0.56 17.69
CA GLN A 382 20.13 -1.89 18.01
C GLN A 382 19.01 -2.91 18.24
N MET A 383 17.97 -2.56 19.02
CA MET A 383 16.79 -3.43 19.22
C MET A 383 16.11 -3.77 17.89
N LEU A 384 15.97 -2.77 17.01
CA LEU A 384 15.33 -2.91 15.70
C LEU A 384 16.12 -3.73 14.69
N VAL A 385 17.43 -3.96 14.86
CA VAL A 385 18.17 -4.93 14.03
C VAL A 385 17.54 -6.32 14.10
N HIS A 386 17.01 -6.69 15.27
CA HIS A 386 16.36 -7.99 15.52
C HIS A 386 14.83 -7.96 15.29
N GLY A 387 14.25 -6.80 14.97
CA GLY A 387 12.80 -6.57 14.80
C GLY A 387 12.46 -5.68 13.60
N ALA A 388 13.31 -5.70 12.57
CA ALA A 388 13.39 -4.67 11.55
C ALA A 388 12.06 -4.45 10.81
N GLY A 389 11.60 -3.19 10.80
CA GLY A 389 10.33 -2.80 10.18
C GLY A 389 9.07 -3.11 10.98
N HIS A 390 9.15 -3.80 12.12
CA HIS A 390 7.95 -4.20 12.85
C HIS A 390 7.30 -3.03 13.60
N THR A 391 7.76 -2.71 14.81
CA THR A 391 7.19 -1.67 15.68
C THR A 391 8.30 -1.04 16.51
N ALA A 392 8.21 0.27 16.77
CA ALA A 392 8.94 0.97 17.82
C ALA A 392 7.98 1.87 18.60
N ALA A 393 8.26 2.14 19.87
CA ALA A 393 7.40 2.95 20.74
C ALA A 393 8.18 4.10 21.39
N ILE A 394 7.48 5.21 21.63
CA ILE A 394 8.02 6.41 22.28
C ILE A 394 7.00 7.01 23.24
N HIS A 395 7.43 7.26 24.47
CA HIS A 395 6.66 7.98 25.49
C HIS A 395 7.37 9.29 25.81
N THR A 396 6.76 10.39 25.36
CA THR A 396 7.22 11.78 25.57
C THR A 396 6.04 12.74 25.36
N ASN A 397 6.11 13.95 25.90
CA ASN A 397 5.17 15.02 25.59
C ASN A 397 5.67 15.94 24.45
N ASP A 398 6.93 15.81 24.01
CA ASP A 398 7.53 16.57 22.90
C ASP A 398 7.16 15.95 21.53
N GLU A 399 6.40 16.69 20.72
CA GLU A 399 5.95 16.24 19.38
C GLU A 399 7.09 16.26 18.34
N ASP A 400 8.06 17.18 18.45
CA ASP A 400 9.18 17.26 17.52
C ASP A 400 10.21 16.15 17.79
N LEU A 401 10.36 15.73 19.06
CA LEU A 401 11.11 14.52 19.42
C LEU A 401 10.49 13.25 18.83
N VAL A 402 9.16 13.17 18.73
CA VAL A 402 8.45 12.06 18.06
C VAL A 402 8.68 12.09 16.55
N ARG A 403 8.72 13.28 15.94
CA ARG A 403 9.10 13.44 14.53
C ARG A 403 10.54 12.99 14.29
N GLU A 404 11.48 13.35 15.17
CA GLU A 404 12.88 12.92 15.08
C GLU A 404 13.01 11.40 15.21
N TYR A 405 12.37 10.80 16.23
CA TYR A 405 12.35 9.35 16.43
C TYR A 405 11.76 8.62 15.22
N GLY A 406 10.63 9.11 14.68
CA GLY A 406 9.97 8.53 13.51
C GLY A 406 10.73 8.70 12.18
N LEU A 407 11.64 9.68 12.08
CA LEU A 407 12.54 9.85 10.94
C LEU A 407 13.77 8.93 11.01
N ARG A 408 14.14 8.47 12.21
CA ARG A 408 15.34 7.67 12.48
C ARG A 408 15.06 6.16 12.59
N MET A 409 13.99 5.77 13.27
CA MET A 409 13.72 4.37 13.57
C MET A 409 13.24 3.58 12.35
N HIS A 410 13.95 2.50 12.02
CA HIS A 410 13.55 1.54 10.97
C HIS A 410 12.40 0.61 11.41
N ALA A 411 11.23 1.19 11.71
CA ALA A 411 9.99 0.50 12.05
C ALA A 411 8.80 1.08 11.26
N CYS A 412 7.91 0.24 10.72
CA CYS A 412 6.75 0.71 9.95
C CYS A 412 5.54 1.13 10.82
N ARG A 413 5.63 0.93 12.14
CA ARG A 413 4.71 1.45 13.15
C ARG A 413 5.52 2.15 14.24
N ILE A 414 5.34 3.46 14.37
CA ILE A 414 5.86 4.26 15.50
C ILE A 414 4.68 4.54 16.42
N ILE A 415 4.71 4.01 17.64
CA ILE A 415 3.61 4.14 18.60
C ILE A 415 3.97 5.20 19.63
N TRP A 416 3.21 6.30 19.65
CA TRP A 416 3.39 7.39 20.59
C TRP A 416 2.39 7.28 21.76
N ASN A 417 2.88 7.40 23.00
CA ASN A 417 2.06 7.56 24.22
C ASN A 417 0.88 6.56 24.34
N SER A 418 1.09 5.30 23.95
CA SER A 418 0.07 4.25 24.01
C SER A 418 0.69 2.85 24.05
N PRO A 419 -0.03 1.81 24.51
CA PRO A 419 0.47 0.43 24.61
C PRO A 419 0.90 -0.10 23.23
N SER A 420 2.16 -0.50 23.03
CA SER A 420 2.67 -0.78 21.66
C SER A 420 1.99 -1.97 20.97
N SER A 421 1.51 -2.95 21.75
CA SER A 421 0.73 -4.09 21.26
C SER A 421 -0.62 -3.67 20.68
N LEU A 422 -1.40 -2.90 21.43
CA LEU A 422 -2.74 -2.44 21.08
C LEU A 422 -2.70 -1.30 20.06
N GLY A 423 -1.72 -0.41 20.17
CA GLY A 423 -1.45 0.62 19.16
C GLY A 423 -0.88 0.04 17.86
N GLY A 424 -0.12 -1.05 17.91
CA GLY A 424 0.48 -1.68 16.73
C GLY A 424 -0.52 -2.46 15.87
N ILE A 425 -1.52 -3.10 16.48
CA ILE A 425 -2.64 -3.72 15.74
C ILE A 425 -3.61 -2.68 15.17
N GLY A 426 -3.70 -1.50 15.78
CA GLY A 426 -4.45 -0.34 15.26
C GLY A 426 -5.86 -0.18 15.85
N ASP A 427 -6.52 0.93 15.50
CA ASP A 427 -7.91 1.33 15.82
C ASP A 427 -8.29 1.52 17.30
N ILE A 428 -7.63 0.84 18.25
CA ILE A 428 -7.95 0.91 19.69
C ILE A 428 -7.43 2.21 20.33
N TYR A 429 -6.21 2.61 20.01
CA TYR A 429 -5.54 3.81 20.57
C TYR A 429 -5.15 4.85 19.52
N ASN A 430 -5.26 4.54 18.23
CA ASN A 430 -4.80 5.39 17.13
C ASN A 430 -5.53 5.04 15.82
N ALA A 431 -5.31 5.83 14.77
CA ALA A 431 -5.95 5.66 13.46
C ALA A 431 -5.20 4.69 12.50
N ILE A 432 -4.30 3.83 13.00
CA ILE A 432 -3.68 2.78 12.19
C ILE A 432 -4.75 1.70 11.91
N ALA A 433 -4.79 1.19 10.67
CA ALA A 433 -5.83 0.25 10.25
C ALA A 433 -5.81 -1.08 11.06
N PRO A 434 -6.96 -1.55 11.60
CA PRO A 434 -7.04 -2.69 12.51
C PRO A 434 -6.68 -4.01 11.82
N SER A 435 -5.61 -4.67 12.26
CA SER A 435 -5.12 -5.90 11.61
C SER A 435 -4.39 -6.85 12.56
N LEU A 436 -4.42 -8.13 12.21
CA LEU A 436 -3.61 -9.19 12.84
C LEU A 436 -2.61 -9.78 11.83
N THR A 437 -2.16 -8.98 10.87
CA THR A 437 -1.07 -9.30 9.93
C THR A 437 -0.30 -8.01 9.64
N LEU A 438 0.80 -7.82 10.38
CA LEU A 438 1.57 -6.59 10.44
C LEU A 438 2.80 -6.72 9.54
N GLY A 439 2.75 -6.14 8.34
CA GLY A 439 3.83 -6.22 7.37
C GLY A 439 5.02 -5.34 7.78
N CYS A 440 6.25 -5.86 7.69
CA CYS A 440 7.47 -5.16 8.14
C CYS A 440 8.23 -4.43 7.01
N GLY A 441 7.60 -4.24 5.85
CA GLY A 441 8.17 -3.54 4.70
C GLY A 441 9.47 -4.14 4.19
N SER A 442 10.23 -3.36 3.43
CA SER A 442 11.55 -3.77 2.91
C SER A 442 12.54 -4.13 4.03
N TYR A 443 12.47 -3.47 5.18
CA TYR A 443 13.31 -3.74 6.35
C TYR A 443 13.18 -5.20 6.84
N GLY A 444 11.96 -5.70 6.97
CA GLY A 444 11.68 -7.10 7.34
C GLY A 444 11.62 -8.08 6.16
N GLY A 445 12.04 -7.66 4.96
CA GLY A 445 11.95 -8.49 3.75
C GLY A 445 10.51 -8.81 3.32
N ASN A 446 9.58 -7.87 3.53
CA ASN A 446 8.17 -8.00 3.18
C ASN A 446 7.74 -7.07 2.03
N SER A 447 6.71 -7.49 1.30
CA SER A 447 6.05 -6.73 0.22
C SER A 447 5.14 -5.59 0.72
N VAL A 448 4.84 -5.56 2.02
CA VAL A 448 3.94 -4.61 2.68
C VAL A 448 4.53 -4.12 4.00
N SER A 449 4.44 -2.82 4.25
CA SER A 449 4.81 -2.14 5.51
C SER A 449 3.61 -1.81 6.39
N GLY A 450 2.42 -1.71 5.79
CA GLY A 450 1.19 -1.42 6.51
C GLY A 450 0.64 -2.61 7.29
N ASN A 451 -0.38 -2.33 8.08
CA ASN A 451 -1.29 -3.32 8.62
C ASN A 451 -2.15 -3.84 7.46
N VAL A 452 -2.17 -5.16 7.22
CA VAL A 452 -2.83 -5.74 6.03
C VAL A 452 -4.35 -5.58 6.13
N GLN A 453 -4.97 -5.19 5.01
CA GLN A 453 -6.39 -4.87 4.86
C GLN A 453 -6.98 -5.47 3.58
N ALA A 454 -8.30 -5.34 3.39
CA ALA A 454 -9.00 -5.74 2.17
C ALA A 454 -8.40 -5.12 0.88
N VAL A 455 -7.87 -3.89 0.94
CA VAL A 455 -7.19 -3.28 -0.22
C VAL A 455 -5.99 -4.10 -0.75
N ASN A 456 -5.39 -4.97 0.07
CA ASN A 456 -4.30 -5.86 -0.33
C ASN A 456 -4.78 -7.17 -1.00
N LEU A 457 -6.09 -7.42 -1.02
CA LEU A 457 -6.74 -8.60 -1.61
C LEU A 457 -7.63 -8.24 -2.82
N ILE A 458 -7.39 -7.09 -3.47
CA ILE A 458 -8.01 -6.71 -4.74
C ILE A 458 -6.97 -6.26 -5.78
N ASN A 459 -7.24 -6.59 -7.04
CA ASN A 459 -6.60 -5.99 -8.20
C ASN A 459 -7.35 -4.71 -8.59
N ILE A 460 -6.62 -3.62 -8.86
CA ILE A 460 -7.21 -2.36 -9.34
C ILE A 460 -7.04 -2.23 -10.86
N LYS A 461 -8.11 -2.53 -11.59
CA LYS A 461 -8.19 -2.35 -13.05
C LYS A 461 -8.55 -0.90 -13.36
N ARG A 462 -7.83 -0.25 -14.28
CA ARG A 462 -8.04 1.16 -14.64
C ARG A 462 -8.58 1.30 -16.05
N ILE A 463 -9.70 2.01 -16.20
CA ILE A 463 -10.24 2.45 -17.49
C ILE A 463 -9.86 3.93 -17.64
N ALA A 464 -9.04 4.26 -18.64
CA ALA A 464 -8.63 5.64 -18.90
C ALA A 464 -9.20 6.12 -20.24
N ARG A 465 -10.02 7.19 -20.22
CA ARG A 465 -10.50 7.85 -21.44
C ARG A 465 -9.42 8.78 -22.02
N ARG A 466 -9.43 8.98 -23.34
CA ARG A 466 -8.52 9.92 -24.00
C ARG A 466 -8.82 11.35 -23.56
N ASN A 467 -7.83 12.01 -22.95
CA ASN A 467 -7.81 13.47 -22.78
C ASN A 467 -7.14 14.17 -23.96
N ASN A 468 -7.45 15.46 -24.14
CA ASN A 468 -6.67 16.34 -25.00
C ASN A 468 -5.54 16.98 -24.18
N ASN A 469 -4.38 17.18 -24.80
CA ASN A 469 -3.29 17.95 -24.16
C ASN A 469 -3.77 19.37 -23.86
N MET A 470 -3.34 19.91 -22.72
CA MET A 470 -3.67 21.27 -22.30
C MET A 470 -3.27 22.28 -23.39
N GLN A 471 -4.26 22.98 -23.95
CA GLN A 471 -4.02 24.07 -24.89
C GLN A 471 -3.81 25.37 -24.12
N TRP A 472 -2.75 26.09 -24.46
CA TRP A 472 -2.36 27.35 -23.85
C TRP A 472 -1.93 28.33 -24.95
N PHE A 473 -2.35 29.58 -24.85
CA PHE A 473 -1.90 30.66 -25.70
C PHE A 473 -1.03 31.62 -24.88
N LYS A 474 0.10 32.05 -25.45
CA LYS A 474 0.96 33.07 -24.83
C LYS A 474 0.58 34.43 -25.40
N ILE A 475 0.08 35.31 -24.53
CA ILE A 475 -0.17 36.72 -24.87
C ILE A 475 1.16 37.38 -25.30
N PRO A 476 1.17 38.27 -26.31
CA PRO A 476 2.39 38.96 -26.73
C PRO A 476 3.09 39.67 -25.56
N ALA A 477 4.42 39.57 -25.49
CA ALA A 477 5.20 39.94 -24.31
C ALA A 477 5.23 41.45 -23.96
N LYS A 478 4.57 42.31 -24.76
CA LYS A 478 4.42 43.74 -24.51
C LYS A 478 3.04 44.20 -24.99
N THR A 479 2.26 44.77 -24.10
CA THR A 479 0.98 45.43 -24.40
C THR A 479 1.07 46.88 -23.92
N TYR A 480 0.83 47.83 -24.81
CA TYR A 480 0.85 49.25 -24.51
C TYR A 480 -0.58 49.79 -24.48
N PHE A 481 -0.97 50.36 -23.34
CA PHE A 481 -2.27 50.99 -23.12
C PHE A 481 -2.07 52.43 -22.60
N GLU A 482 -3.18 53.15 -22.37
CA GLU A 482 -3.30 54.62 -22.20
C GLU A 482 -3.40 55.47 -23.49
N PRO A 483 -4.03 56.67 -23.42
CA PRO A 483 -4.06 57.62 -24.52
C PRO A 483 -2.67 57.98 -25.05
N ASN A 484 -2.56 58.19 -26.36
CA ASN A 484 -1.32 58.45 -27.07
C ASN A 484 -0.29 57.29 -27.07
N ALA A 485 -0.66 56.06 -26.69
CA ALA A 485 0.19 54.87 -26.83
C ALA A 485 0.76 54.69 -28.26
N ILE A 486 0.06 55.17 -29.30
CA ILE A 486 0.55 55.21 -30.68
C ILE A 486 1.89 55.94 -30.85
N ARG A 487 2.29 56.82 -29.91
CA ARG A 487 3.61 57.48 -29.89
C ARG A 487 4.75 56.46 -29.91
N TYR A 488 4.56 55.25 -29.36
CA TYR A 488 5.59 54.21 -29.37
C TYR A 488 5.98 53.75 -30.78
N LEU A 489 5.17 54.03 -31.83
CA LEU A 489 5.57 53.84 -33.23
C LEU A 489 6.78 54.70 -33.64
N ARG A 490 7.13 55.74 -32.88
CA ARG A 490 8.40 56.48 -33.05
C ARG A 490 9.59 55.68 -32.56
N ASP A 491 9.45 55.10 -31.37
CA ASP A 491 10.53 54.45 -30.61
C ASP A 491 10.70 52.97 -30.96
N MET A 492 9.71 52.35 -31.62
CA MET A 492 9.73 50.93 -31.96
C MET A 492 10.86 50.63 -32.95
N TYR A 493 11.71 49.66 -32.59
CA TYR A 493 12.87 49.28 -33.37
C TYR A 493 12.47 48.50 -34.64
N GLY A 494 13.09 48.86 -35.77
CA GLY A 494 13.01 48.06 -37.01
C GLY A 494 11.80 48.28 -37.92
N ILE A 495 11.05 49.39 -37.81
CA ILE A 495 10.06 49.78 -38.82
C ILE A 495 10.77 50.45 -40.01
N GLU A 496 10.67 49.91 -41.22
CA GLU A 496 11.11 50.52 -42.48
C GLU A 496 10.02 50.50 -43.56
N ARG A 497 9.21 49.43 -43.59
CA ARG A 497 8.08 49.18 -44.51
C ARG A 497 6.84 48.78 -43.71
N ALA A 498 5.88 49.69 -43.57
CA ALA A 498 4.66 49.47 -42.79
C ALA A 498 3.41 49.28 -43.67
N VAL A 499 2.54 48.32 -43.34
CA VAL A 499 1.16 48.30 -43.88
C VAL A 499 0.20 48.66 -42.76
N ILE A 500 -0.60 49.71 -43.00
CA ILE A 500 -1.71 50.08 -42.14
C ILE A 500 -2.95 49.33 -42.64
N VAL A 501 -3.66 48.63 -41.76
CA VAL A 501 -4.86 47.84 -42.09
C VAL A 501 -6.02 48.38 -41.28
N CYS A 502 -7.07 48.85 -41.95
CA CYS A 502 -8.19 49.53 -41.34
C CYS A 502 -9.48 49.34 -42.13
N ASP A 503 -10.63 49.51 -41.49
CA ASP A 503 -11.89 49.74 -42.21
C ASP A 503 -11.94 51.16 -42.80
N LYS A 504 -12.85 51.36 -43.76
CA LYS A 504 -12.97 52.63 -44.50
C LYS A 504 -13.42 53.81 -43.62
N VAL A 505 -14.05 53.55 -42.47
CA VAL A 505 -14.50 54.58 -41.52
C VAL A 505 -13.33 55.08 -40.68
N MET A 506 -12.42 54.20 -40.24
CA MET A 506 -11.21 54.59 -39.51
C MET A 506 -10.27 55.47 -40.36
N GLU A 507 -10.21 55.23 -41.68
CA GLU A 507 -9.52 56.12 -42.62
C GLU A 507 -10.24 57.48 -42.71
N GLN A 508 -11.54 57.51 -42.99
CA GLN A 508 -12.34 58.74 -43.11
C GLN A 508 -12.36 59.60 -41.83
N LEU A 509 -12.18 59.00 -40.66
CA LEU A 509 -12.09 59.69 -39.36
C LEU A 509 -10.68 60.26 -39.04
N GLY A 510 -9.73 60.17 -39.97
CA GLY A 510 -8.37 60.68 -39.79
C GLY A 510 -7.61 59.98 -38.65
N ILE A 511 -7.91 58.71 -38.39
CA ILE A 511 -7.20 57.90 -37.38
C ILE A 511 -5.92 57.34 -37.99
N VAL A 512 -5.97 57.00 -39.28
CA VAL A 512 -4.81 56.58 -40.09
C VAL A 512 -3.76 57.71 -40.19
N ASP A 513 -4.17 58.97 -40.36
CA ASP A 513 -3.25 60.11 -40.43
C ASP A 513 -2.40 60.26 -39.17
N LYS A 514 -3.01 60.10 -37.98
CA LYS A 514 -2.30 60.17 -36.69
C LYS A 514 -1.21 59.11 -36.55
N ILE A 515 -1.38 57.96 -37.21
CA ILE A 515 -0.39 56.88 -37.28
C ILE A 515 0.71 57.24 -38.30
N ILE A 516 0.32 57.72 -39.49
CA ILE A 516 1.25 58.22 -40.51
C ILE A 516 2.15 59.32 -39.94
N ASP A 517 1.62 60.23 -39.12
CA ASP A 517 2.39 61.26 -38.44
C ASP A 517 3.40 60.70 -37.43
N GLN A 518 3.08 59.60 -36.73
CA GLN A 518 4.06 58.95 -35.85
C GLN A 518 5.16 58.24 -36.65
N LEU A 519 4.82 57.66 -37.81
CA LEU A 519 5.79 57.05 -38.73
C LEU A 519 6.68 58.09 -39.42
N ARG A 520 6.13 59.24 -39.80
CA ARG A 520 6.87 60.39 -40.37
C ARG A 520 7.75 61.09 -39.33
N ALA A 521 7.38 61.08 -38.06
CA ALA A 521 8.16 61.63 -36.95
C ALA A 521 9.33 60.74 -36.50
N ARG A 522 9.62 59.65 -37.21
CA ARG A 522 10.79 58.79 -36.98
C ARG A 522 12.05 59.38 -37.62
N HIS A 523 13.21 59.03 -37.07
CA HIS A 523 14.51 59.39 -37.67
C HIS A 523 14.79 58.68 -39.00
N ASN A 524 14.11 57.56 -39.29
CA ASN A 524 14.24 56.81 -40.54
C ASN A 524 12.98 56.93 -41.41
N ARG A 525 13.16 57.05 -42.73
CA ARG A 525 12.07 57.23 -43.70
C ARG A 525 11.28 55.92 -43.88
N VAL A 526 10.20 55.75 -43.13
CA VAL A 526 9.27 54.63 -43.32
C VAL A 526 8.48 54.79 -44.62
N THR A 527 8.46 53.75 -45.44
CA THR A 527 7.56 53.62 -46.59
C THR A 527 6.30 52.88 -46.14
N PHE A 528 5.11 53.26 -46.63
CA PHE A 528 3.88 52.58 -46.22
C PHE A 528 2.83 52.40 -47.33
N ARG A 529 1.95 51.42 -47.11
CA ARG A 529 0.69 51.21 -47.84
C ARG A 529 -0.47 51.15 -46.85
N ILE A 530 -1.68 51.39 -47.35
CA ILE A 530 -2.93 51.32 -46.59
C ILE A 530 -3.79 50.23 -47.22
N ILE A 531 -4.43 49.40 -46.39
CA ILE A 531 -5.56 48.56 -46.74
C ILE A 531 -6.77 49.15 -46.02
N ASP A 532 -7.68 49.73 -46.79
CA ASP A 532 -8.86 50.50 -46.38
C ASP A 532 -10.19 49.75 -46.63
N TYR A 533 -10.13 48.72 -47.48
CA TYR A 533 -11.29 47.93 -47.94
C TYR A 533 -11.67 46.78 -46.99
N VAL A 534 -11.34 46.86 -45.70
CA VAL A 534 -11.67 45.82 -44.72
C VAL A 534 -13.12 45.98 -44.23
N GLU A 535 -13.93 44.94 -44.40
CA GLU A 535 -15.31 44.93 -43.87
C GLU A 535 -15.34 44.62 -42.35
N PRO A 536 -16.39 45.01 -41.61
CA PRO A 536 -16.50 44.73 -40.16
C PRO A 536 -16.49 43.24 -39.79
N GLU A 537 -16.98 42.38 -40.67
CA GLU A 537 -16.71 40.93 -40.66
C GLU A 537 -15.96 40.58 -41.95
N PRO A 538 -14.61 40.64 -41.96
CA PRO A 538 -13.84 40.55 -43.20
C PRO A 538 -13.88 39.15 -43.77
N SER A 539 -14.10 39.04 -45.09
CA SER A 539 -14.20 37.76 -45.76
C SER A 539 -12.82 37.07 -45.89
N VAL A 540 -12.81 35.74 -46.08
CA VAL A 540 -11.56 35.00 -46.37
C VAL A 540 -10.89 35.52 -47.65
N GLU A 541 -11.66 36.00 -48.61
CA GLU A 541 -11.18 36.62 -49.85
C GLU A 541 -10.53 37.99 -49.58
N THR A 542 -11.15 38.83 -48.74
CA THR A 542 -10.57 40.09 -48.25
C THR A 542 -9.23 39.85 -47.55
N VAL A 543 -9.17 38.82 -46.70
CA VAL A 543 -7.96 38.45 -45.94
C VAL A 543 -6.85 37.93 -46.86
N GLU A 544 -7.11 36.99 -47.78
CA GLU A 544 -6.07 36.50 -48.69
C GLU A 544 -5.63 37.56 -49.71
N ARG A 545 -6.52 38.43 -50.18
CA ARG A 545 -6.16 39.59 -51.03
C ARG A 545 -5.20 40.53 -50.29
N GLY A 546 -5.53 40.89 -49.06
CA GLY A 546 -4.66 41.72 -48.22
C GLY A 546 -3.33 41.02 -47.91
N ALA A 547 -3.35 39.72 -47.60
CA ALA A 547 -2.16 38.93 -47.34
C ALA A 547 -1.26 38.81 -48.57
N SER A 548 -1.80 38.63 -49.78
CA SER A 548 -0.98 38.59 -51.00
C SER A 548 -0.38 39.94 -51.37
N MET A 549 -1.09 41.07 -51.21
CA MET A 549 -0.45 42.39 -51.37
C MET A 549 0.74 42.56 -50.40
N MET A 550 0.61 42.08 -49.15
CA MET A 550 1.72 42.08 -48.18
C MET A 550 2.85 41.12 -48.56
N ARG A 551 2.54 39.88 -48.99
CA ARG A 551 3.54 38.83 -49.31
C ARG A 551 4.28 39.10 -50.62
N ASP A 552 3.54 39.52 -51.65
CA ASP A 552 3.92 39.37 -53.05
C ASP A 552 4.17 40.72 -53.75
N GLU A 553 3.68 41.84 -53.20
CA GLU A 553 3.88 43.19 -53.75
C GLU A 553 4.69 44.13 -52.84
N PHE A 554 4.41 44.15 -51.52
CA PHE A 554 4.91 45.21 -50.63
C PHE A 554 5.90 44.77 -49.55
N GLU A 555 5.98 43.49 -49.16
CA GLU A 555 6.95 42.96 -48.19
C GLU A 555 7.15 43.86 -46.93
N PRO A 556 6.12 44.07 -46.09
CA PRO A 556 6.28 44.88 -44.89
C PRO A 556 7.03 44.14 -43.76
N ASP A 557 7.86 44.88 -43.02
CA ASP A 557 8.39 44.42 -41.72
C ASP A 557 7.37 44.61 -40.58
N THR A 558 6.44 45.55 -40.75
CA THR A 558 5.49 45.96 -39.71
C THR A 558 4.07 46.03 -40.28
N ILE A 559 3.14 45.37 -39.61
CA ILE A 559 1.70 45.53 -39.84
C ILE A 559 1.14 46.33 -38.67
N ILE A 560 0.31 47.33 -38.97
CA ILE A 560 -0.38 48.19 -38.01
C ILE A 560 -1.88 48.02 -38.24
N ALA A 561 -2.52 47.17 -37.45
CA ALA A 561 -3.96 47.03 -37.46
C ALA A 561 -4.63 48.21 -36.72
N VAL A 562 -5.67 48.77 -37.30
CA VAL A 562 -6.44 49.91 -36.78
C VAL A 562 -7.92 49.57 -36.84
N GLY A 563 -8.54 49.43 -35.68
CA GLY A 563 -9.98 49.23 -35.56
C GLY A 563 -10.50 49.83 -34.27
N GLY A 564 -11.79 50.16 -34.26
CA GLY A 564 -12.55 50.37 -33.05
C GLY A 564 -13.60 49.27 -32.93
N ASP A 565 -13.68 48.61 -31.77
CA ASP A 565 -14.78 47.69 -31.50
C ASP A 565 -16.14 48.42 -31.63
N PRO A 566 -17.23 47.73 -32.01
CA PRO A 566 -18.55 48.34 -32.17
C PRO A 566 -19.03 49.04 -30.87
N PRO A 567 -19.96 50.03 -30.95
CA PRO A 567 -20.14 51.04 -29.91
C PRO A 567 -20.50 50.59 -28.48
N TRP A 568 -20.82 49.32 -28.27
CA TRP A 568 -21.13 48.72 -26.97
C TRP A 568 -19.90 48.47 -26.08
N THR A 569 -18.69 48.37 -26.65
CA THR A 569 -17.43 48.12 -25.89
C THR A 569 -16.66 49.39 -25.56
N ARG A 570 -17.35 50.47 -25.16
CA ARG A 570 -16.71 51.74 -24.74
C ARG A 570 -16.04 51.68 -23.36
N ARG A 571 -14.85 51.08 -23.29
CA ARG A 571 -13.73 51.58 -22.46
C ARG A 571 -12.57 51.96 -23.38
N ARG A 572 -11.86 53.05 -23.06
CA ARG A 572 -10.96 53.74 -23.99
C ARG A 572 -9.62 53.00 -24.18
N SER A 573 -9.42 52.34 -25.31
CA SER A 573 -8.08 51.95 -25.77
C SER A 573 -8.02 51.76 -27.29
N CYS A 574 -7.33 52.65 -28.01
CA CYS A 574 -6.90 52.37 -29.38
C CYS A 574 -5.67 51.46 -29.33
N GLY A 575 -5.89 50.14 -29.35
CA GLY A 575 -4.82 49.14 -29.28
C GLY A 575 -4.04 49.05 -30.58
N CYS A 576 -2.78 49.51 -30.57
CA CYS A 576 -1.87 49.36 -31.71
C CYS A 576 -1.14 48.01 -31.63
N CYS A 577 -1.67 46.97 -32.29
CA CYS A 577 -1.06 45.64 -32.32
C CYS A 577 0.02 45.55 -33.41
N THR A 578 1.29 45.56 -33.01
CA THR A 578 2.45 45.40 -33.89
C THR A 578 3.26 44.14 -33.56
N SER A 579 3.47 43.26 -34.55
CA SER A 579 4.13 41.95 -34.37
C SER A 579 5.51 41.88 -35.05
N GLY A 580 6.53 42.52 -34.47
CA GLY A 580 7.91 42.41 -34.97
C GLY A 580 8.49 41.00 -34.80
N ARG A 581 8.89 40.35 -35.89
CA ARG A 581 9.59 39.05 -35.89
C ARG A 581 10.89 39.08 -36.69
N ARG A 582 12.01 38.75 -36.04
CA ARG A 582 13.19 38.17 -36.70
C ARG A 582 13.67 36.95 -35.90
N SER A 583 13.58 35.77 -36.50
CA SER A 583 14.20 34.55 -35.99
C SER A 583 14.65 33.69 -37.19
N ARG A 584 15.91 33.82 -37.60
CA ARG A 584 16.51 32.93 -38.61
C ARG A 584 16.77 31.57 -37.98
N SER A 585 15.99 30.56 -38.35
CA SER A 585 16.30 29.14 -38.13
C SER A 585 16.01 28.36 -39.41
N ARG A 586 16.82 27.33 -39.67
CA ARG A 586 16.86 26.63 -40.97
C ARG A 586 15.57 25.86 -41.26
N MET A 587 14.97 26.08 -42.41
CA MET A 587 14.08 25.08 -43.04
C MET A 587 14.94 24.05 -43.78
N SER A 588 14.99 22.81 -43.28
CA SER A 588 15.27 21.65 -44.12
C SER A 588 13.95 21.16 -44.73
N GLY A 589 13.94 20.94 -46.04
CA GLY A 589 12.70 20.67 -46.77
C GLY A 589 12.24 19.22 -46.70
N ARG A 590 10.92 19.03 -46.68
CA ARG A 590 10.24 17.92 -47.37
C ARG A 590 8.87 18.39 -47.84
N SER A 591 8.56 18.09 -49.10
CA SER A 591 7.31 18.44 -49.77
C SER A 591 6.36 17.25 -49.79
N SER A 592 5.07 17.49 -49.50
CA SER A 592 3.95 17.04 -50.35
C SER A 592 2.57 17.40 -49.74
N SER A 593 1.71 17.94 -50.61
CA SER A 593 0.25 17.96 -50.58
C SER A 593 -0.51 17.31 -49.40
N THR A 594 -1.35 18.10 -48.71
CA THR A 594 -2.81 17.96 -48.93
C THR A 594 -3.54 19.28 -48.65
N SER A 595 -4.40 19.71 -49.57
CA SER A 595 -5.40 20.76 -49.37
C SER A 595 -6.79 20.18 -49.61
N ALA A 596 -7.69 20.30 -48.62
CA ALA A 596 -9.16 20.22 -48.83
C ALA A 596 -9.95 20.49 -47.53
N ASN A 597 -10.96 21.35 -47.65
CA ASN A 597 -12.24 21.34 -46.91
C ASN A 597 -12.24 21.05 -45.39
N ALA A 598 -12.21 22.12 -44.60
CA ALA A 598 -13.09 22.20 -43.43
C ALA A 598 -14.55 22.40 -43.90
N ARG A 599 -15.46 21.46 -43.61
CA ARG A 599 -16.94 21.67 -43.72
C ARG A 599 -17.74 20.65 -42.90
N SER A 600 -17.92 20.92 -41.61
CA SER A 600 -18.90 20.23 -40.75
C SER A 600 -19.85 21.27 -40.12
N ARG A 601 -20.94 21.59 -40.83
CA ARG A 601 -22.01 22.45 -40.29
C ARG A 601 -22.93 21.65 -39.35
N PHE A 602 -23.54 22.39 -38.42
CA PHE A 602 -24.40 21.94 -37.33
C PHE A 602 -25.76 21.32 -37.75
N ARG A 603 -26.41 20.63 -36.79
CA ARG A 603 -27.81 20.07 -36.79
C ARG A 603 -28.01 18.81 -37.65
N ARG A 604 -28.57 17.71 -37.12
CA ARG A 604 -29.91 17.62 -36.50
C ARG A 604 -30.01 16.57 -35.38
N TRP A 605 -31.13 16.65 -34.64
CA TRP A 605 -31.60 15.70 -33.64
C TRP A 605 -32.71 14.79 -34.22
N ALA A 606 -32.94 13.65 -33.54
CA ALA A 606 -34.10 12.75 -33.65
C ALA A 606 -34.28 11.83 -34.90
N ARG A 607 -34.82 10.63 -34.61
CA ARG A 607 -35.46 9.60 -35.46
C ARG A 607 -34.60 8.72 -36.40
N ARG A 608 -34.25 7.54 -35.87
CA ARG A 608 -34.31 6.22 -36.55
C ARG A 608 -35.73 5.99 -37.16
N PRO A 609 -35.93 5.16 -38.22
CA PRO A 609 -35.67 3.70 -38.12
C PRO A 609 -35.24 2.95 -39.40
N SER A 610 -35.02 1.64 -39.18
CA SER A 610 -35.27 0.49 -40.09
C SER A 610 -34.51 0.28 -41.41
N SER A 611 -33.83 -0.90 -41.45
CA SER A 611 -33.94 -1.97 -42.45
C SER A 611 -32.73 -2.33 -43.35
N CYS A 612 -32.32 -3.60 -43.17
CA CYS A 612 -31.93 -4.63 -44.16
C CYS A 612 -30.84 -4.43 -45.24
N ALA A 613 -30.07 -5.53 -45.38
CA ALA A 613 -29.43 -6.05 -46.59
C ALA A 613 -28.18 -5.32 -47.14
N SER A 614 -27.16 -6.01 -47.69
CA SER A 614 -26.80 -7.45 -47.65
C SER A 614 -25.36 -7.70 -48.18
N ARG A 615 -24.94 -8.98 -48.18
CA ARG A 615 -23.79 -9.59 -48.93
C ARG A 615 -22.36 -9.48 -48.34
N ARG A 616 -21.83 -10.66 -47.99
CA ARG A 616 -20.38 -11.01 -48.16
C ARG A 616 -20.09 -11.23 -49.67
N PRO A 617 -18.82 -11.36 -50.11
CA PRO A 617 -18.25 -12.73 -50.17
C PRO A 617 -16.72 -12.87 -49.95
N ARG A 618 -16.32 -14.03 -49.41
CA ARG A 618 -15.14 -14.90 -49.73
C ARG A 618 -13.73 -14.27 -49.79
N GLU A 619 -12.80 -14.68 -48.92
CA GLU A 619 -11.97 -15.92 -48.97
C GLU A 619 -10.91 -15.97 -50.09
N ARG A 620 -9.62 -16.09 -49.69
CA ARG A 620 -8.68 -17.13 -50.21
C ARG A 620 -7.35 -17.17 -49.45
N VAL A 621 -6.81 -18.40 -49.28
CA VAL A 621 -5.43 -18.74 -48.89
C VAL A 621 -5.04 -19.99 -49.68
N PRO A 622 -3.78 -20.11 -50.17
CA PRO A 622 -3.13 -21.43 -50.12
C PRO A 622 -1.59 -21.43 -49.88
N ARG A 623 -1.20 -21.98 -48.72
CA ARG A 623 -0.10 -22.94 -48.41
C ARG A 623 1.13 -23.20 -49.33
N SER A 624 2.16 -23.74 -48.65
CA SER A 624 3.27 -24.63 -49.09
C SER A 624 4.59 -23.93 -49.47
N ARG A 625 5.82 -24.44 -49.24
CA ARG A 625 6.42 -25.74 -48.77
C ARG A 625 7.83 -25.41 -48.16
N ARG A 626 8.64 -26.24 -47.48
CA ARG A 626 8.69 -27.69 -47.12
C ARG A 626 9.43 -27.87 -45.74
N SER A 627 10.23 -28.94 -45.57
CA SER A 627 11.12 -29.37 -44.44
C SER A 627 12.16 -30.39 -45.04
N PRO A 628 13.14 -31.02 -44.33
CA PRO A 628 13.49 -31.14 -42.89
C PRO A 628 14.87 -30.46 -42.57
N SER A 629 15.86 -30.87 -41.72
CA SER A 629 16.19 -32.09 -40.93
C SER A 629 17.18 -31.82 -39.74
N SER A 630 17.75 -32.88 -39.13
CA SER A 630 18.59 -32.91 -37.90
C SER A 630 19.82 -33.86 -38.09
N PRO A 631 20.62 -34.26 -37.07
CA PRO A 631 21.27 -33.59 -35.91
C PRO A 631 22.82 -33.90 -35.85
N ILE A 632 23.49 -33.81 -34.66
CA ILE A 632 24.60 -34.68 -34.12
C ILE A 632 25.86 -33.98 -33.48
N THR A 633 26.25 -34.48 -32.28
CA THR A 633 27.51 -34.37 -31.47
C THR A 633 28.15 -33.06 -30.95
N ARG A 634 28.47 -33.13 -29.64
CA ARG A 634 29.63 -32.56 -28.89
C ARG A 634 30.80 -33.59 -28.91
N PRO A 635 32.09 -33.27 -28.61
CA PRO A 635 32.56 -32.78 -27.29
C PRO A 635 33.81 -31.85 -27.24
N ASP A 636 34.12 -31.39 -26.02
CA ASP A 636 35.40 -30.99 -25.38
C ASP A 636 36.53 -30.32 -26.20
N THR A 637 37.13 -29.23 -25.71
CA THR A 637 38.08 -29.32 -24.57
C THR A 637 38.40 -27.98 -23.86
N SER A 638 38.95 -28.12 -22.65
CA SER A 638 39.54 -27.15 -21.71
C SER A 638 40.11 -25.79 -22.19
N THR A 639 39.97 -24.76 -21.34
CA THR A 639 41.13 -24.09 -20.69
C THR A 639 40.72 -23.28 -19.43
N ARG A 640 41.70 -22.71 -18.70
CA ARG A 640 41.60 -22.28 -17.29
C ARG A 640 41.63 -20.74 -17.06
N SER A 641 40.76 -20.27 -16.16
CA SER A 641 41.04 -19.26 -15.11
C SER A 641 41.31 -17.78 -15.55
N PRO A 642 41.54 -16.80 -14.63
CA PRO A 642 40.51 -16.26 -13.71
C PRO A 642 40.63 -14.72 -13.45
N ILE A 643 39.80 -14.14 -12.55
CA ILE A 643 39.98 -12.83 -11.83
C ILE A 643 39.94 -11.59 -12.78
N THR A 644 39.20 -10.49 -12.58
CA THR A 644 38.68 -9.71 -11.43
C THR A 644 37.31 -9.10 -11.87
N ARG A 645 36.51 -8.34 -11.10
CA ARG A 645 36.74 -7.52 -9.89
C ARG A 645 35.47 -7.43 -9.05
#